data_AF-G3Y6M7-F1
#
_entry.id   AF-G3Y6M7-F1
#
_cell.length_a   1.000
_cell.length_b   1.000
_cell.length_c   1.000
_cell.angle_alpha   90.00
_cell.angle_beta   90.00
_cell.angle_gamma   90.00
#
_symmetry.space_group_name_H-M   'P 1'
#
loop_
_entity.id
_entity.type
_entity.pdbx_description
1 polymer ?
#
loop_
_entity_poly.entity_id
_entity_poly.type
_entity_poly.pdbx_seq_one_letter_code
_entity_poly.pdbx_strand_id
1 'polypeptide(L)'
;MSFLGGAECSTAGNPLTQFTKHVQDDKSLQRDRLVGRGPGGMQEGMRSRGMMGGQDQMMDEFAQQPGQIPGAPPQPFAMEQLRRELDQFQTTPPRTGSPGWAAEFDAGEHARMEAAFAGPQGPMMNNASGFTPAEFARFQQQSRAGMPQTANHVASAPSPMMAGYQRPMGMGGYMGMGGMGMMPQTFNPMAMQQQPAEATTQDKGKGRMVELDDENWEAQFAEMETADTQKLDDEANAAVEAELNDLDRSVPQDSGDSAFESVWQRVQAETATNRKLAEGETDFNIDDNLHMGEMGEWDGFDTLNTRFRNPQLGDYMFEEDNVFRSVSNPFEEGVKIMREGGNLSLAALAFEAAVQKDPQHVQAWTMLGSAQAQNEKELPAIRALEQALKIDANNLDALMGLAVSYTNEGYDSTSYRTLERWLSVKYPQIINPNDVSSEADLGFTDRQLLHDRVTDLFIQAAQLSPSGEQMDPDVQVGLGVLFYCAEEYDKAVDCFSAALASTESGTSNQQEQLHLLWNRLGATLANSGRSEEAIEAYEQALNINPNFVRARYNLGVSCINIGCYPEAAQHLLGALSMHRVVEQEGRERAREIVGGEGGIDDEQLDRMIHVSQNQSTNLYDTRRPHRYTMAVVTGAQLIARSLRDLGVTVIFGIVGIPVVEIAEEAINLGIRFVAFRNEQACSYAASVYGYMTGRPGVCLVVGGPGVLHALAGIGNSSANNFPLLVLAGSAETTGVTKGAFQELDAISLLTPHTKLAVRASSLDFIPGAVKNAYRTCWYGRPGPTFVDLPADIIQGKSSPGYRLPQPETLLVPSPPKAGGDPALILKAAQLLRTARSPLLVIGKGAAYARAELGINQLVDQTQIPFLPTPMGKGVVPDSHPLNASSARSAALKHADVVLILGARLNWILHYGEAPKWNPTAKIIQVDICAEEIGRNAGTAELGILGDIGLVVDQLLSSLSNWTYSPNPSSTKNNKDTFTSILTTSANRNELKAQTAALRPTPPNTPLTYQRAYHIIKSTLNTLSPFEQGNIIYVSEGANTMDISRSIFPLNHPRQRLDAGTYATMGVGMGYIVAAHEAYNAIPSPSSTKQKKIVAFEGDSAFGFSAMEIETLARYRIPALIYVVNNSGIYHGDSVSEDDWRVLQGQTVGNDTKSESGSEKGSGGGTKGLRSTSLLYETRYEMLATMCGGKGFFVRTEEELERATREGFESECVTVVNVIVEPGIGKEIGFAWQGKGKGDSSTGEREVKL
;
A
#
# COMPACT_ATOMS: atom_id res chain seq x y z
N MET A 1 -26.89 0.23 5.48
CA MET A 1 -27.88 -0.75 6.02
C MET A 1 -27.16 -2.08 6.18
N SER A 2 -27.63 -3.01 7.03
CA SER A 2 -26.85 -4.23 7.33
C SER A 2 -27.10 -5.34 6.30
N PHE A 3 -26.14 -5.59 5.42
CA PHE A 3 -26.25 -6.58 4.34
C PHE A 3 -25.87 -8.02 4.73
N LEU A 4 -25.31 -8.25 5.93
CA LEU A 4 -24.98 -9.60 6.46
C LEU A 4 -25.34 -9.71 7.96
N GLY A 5 -26.52 -9.19 8.32
CA GLY A 5 -26.98 -9.06 9.71
C GLY A 5 -28.45 -9.43 9.93
N GLY A 6 -29.04 -10.26 9.07
CA GLY A 6 -30.36 -10.86 9.27
C GLY A 6 -30.25 -12.27 9.88
N ALA A 7 -31.30 -12.73 10.56
CA ALA A 7 -31.36 -14.04 11.20
C ALA A 7 -31.68 -15.20 10.21
N GLU A 8 -31.26 -15.05 8.95
CA GLU A 8 -31.69 -15.90 7.84
C GLU A 8 -31.06 -17.30 7.92
N CYS A 9 -31.86 -18.32 8.26
CA CYS A 9 -31.48 -19.74 8.18
C CYS A 9 -31.52 -20.27 6.73
N SER A 10 -31.44 -19.39 5.74
CA SER A 10 -31.57 -19.70 4.32
C SER A 10 -30.78 -18.70 3.46
N THR A 11 -30.01 -19.21 2.50
CA THR A 11 -29.11 -18.50 1.57
C THR A 11 -27.76 -17.99 2.09
N ALA A 12 -26.68 -18.57 1.56
CA ALA A 12 -25.37 -17.95 1.37
C ALA A 12 -24.90 -18.02 -0.11
N GLY A 13 -25.73 -18.56 -1.01
CA GLY A 13 -25.33 -19.00 -2.35
C GLY A 13 -25.30 -17.92 -3.44
N ASN A 14 -26.02 -16.80 -3.29
CA ASN A 14 -26.15 -15.81 -4.37
C ASN A 14 -26.40 -14.37 -3.90
N PRO A 15 -25.33 -13.57 -3.66
CA PRO A 15 -25.45 -12.16 -3.25
C PRO A 15 -26.22 -11.28 -4.26
N LEU A 16 -26.16 -11.59 -5.56
CA LEU A 16 -26.92 -10.85 -6.58
C LEU A 16 -28.43 -11.05 -6.44
N THR A 17 -28.89 -12.20 -5.92
CA THR A 17 -30.31 -12.44 -5.65
C THR A 17 -30.79 -11.64 -4.45
N GLN A 18 -30.05 -11.65 -3.33
CA GLN A 18 -30.38 -10.82 -2.15
C GLN A 18 -30.37 -9.32 -2.49
N PHE A 19 -29.37 -8.85 -3.25
CA PHE A 19 -29.33 -7.48 -3.78
C PHE A 19 -30.58 -7.16 -4.63
N THR A 20 -30.97 -8.06 -5.54
CA THR A 20 -32.16 -7.87 -6.38
C THR A 20 -33.46 -7.87 -5.57
N LYS A 21 -33.56 -8.68 -4.51
CA LYS A 21 -34.72 -8.69 -3.59
C LYS A 21 -34.90 -7.32 -2.93
N HIS A 22 -33.86 -6.81 -2.26
CA HIS A 22 -33.92 -5.50 -1.60
C HIS A 22 -34.17 -4.33 -2.55
N VAL A 23 -33.70 -4.40 -3.81
CA VAL A 23 -33.96 -3.38 -4.84
C VAL A 23 -35.41 -3.43 -5.35
N GLN A 24 -36.08 -4.58 -5.33
CA GLN A 24 -37.48 -4.71 -5.77
C GLN A 24 -38.50 -4.24 -4.72
N ASP A 25 -38.17 -4.34 -3.43
CA ASP A 25 -39.04 -3.88 -2.33
C ASP A 25 -38.93 -2.38 -2.01
N ASP A 26 -37.94 -1.66 -2.56
CA ASP A 26 -37.82 -0.21 -2.36
C ASP A 26 -38.92 0.59 -3.09
N LYS A 27 -39.98 0.88 -2.34
CA LYS A 27 -41.13 1.68 -2.77
C LYS A 27 -40.86 3.20 -2.77
N SER A 28 -39.62 3.66 -2.52
CA SER A 28 -39.24 5.09 -2.54
C SER A 28 -39.54 5.74 -3.90
N LEU A 29 -39.07 5.14 -4.99
CA LEU A 29 -39.15 5.68 -6.36
C LEU A 29 -40.56 5.66 -6.96
N GLN A 30 -41.45 4.79 -6.49
CA GLN A 30 -42.83 4.74 -7.00
C GLN A 30 -43.70 5.89 -6.48
N ARG A 31 -43.32 6.52 -5.36
CA ARG A 31 -44.15 7.51 -4.66
C ARG A 31 -44.22 8.88 -5.36
N ASP A 32 -43.25 9.19 -6.23
CA ASP A 32 -43.06 10.52 -6.81
C ASP A 32 -43.80 10.75 -8.14
N ARG A 33 -44.48 9.73 -8.69
CA ARG A 33 -45.19 9.81 -9.99
C ARG A 33 -46.71 9.99 -9.90
N LEU A 34 -47.28 10.14 -8.70
CA LEU A 34 -48.74 10.14 -8.48
C LEU A 34 -49.30 11.41 -7.80
N VAL A 35 -48.68 12.58 -7.99
CA VAL A 35 -49.26 13.88 -7.60
C VAL A 35 -49.41 14.86 -8.79
N GLY A 36 -50.31 14.48 -9.70
CA GLY A 36 -51.18 15.37 -10.47
C GLY A 36 -50.62 16.54 -11.30
N ARG A 37 -50.76 16.45 -12.63
CA ARG A 37 -51.07 17.61 -13.49
C ARG A 37 -52.08 17.25 -14.58
N GLY A 38 -52.98 18.20 -14.88
CA GLY A 38 -54.11 18.04 -15.81
C GLY A 38 -53.75 18.29 -17.29
N PRO A 39 -54.74 18.18 -18.19
CA PRO A 39 -54.50 18.07 -19.64
C PRO A 39 -54.28 19.41 -20.35
N GLY A 40 -53.20 19.49 -21.15
CA GLY A 40 -53.02 20.53 -22.16
C GLY A 40 -51.55 20.87 -22.44
N GLY A 41 -51.07 20.58 -23.67
CA GLY A 41 -49.72 20.99 -24.12
C GLY A 41 -48.96 19.93 -24.93
N MET A 42 -49.38 19.70 -26.18
CA MET A 42 -48.53 19.05 -27.19
C MET A 42 -47.97 20.10 -28.17
N GLN A 43 -46.86 19.75 -28.85
CA GLN A 43 -46.15 20.56 -29.87
C GLN A 43 -45.36 21.75 -29.25
N GLU A 44 -44.25 22.23 -29.82
CA GLU A 44 -43.66 22.01 -31.16
C GLU A 44 -42.16 21.64 -31.11
N GLY A 45 -41.60 21.20 -32.26
CA GLY A 45 -40.15 21.14 -32.48
C GLY A 45 -39.76 20.75 -33.91
N MET A 46 -39.15 21.65 -34.70
CA MET A 46 -38.71 21.38 -36.09
C MET A 46 -37.64 22.35 -36.66
N ARG A 47 -36.72 21.77 -37.47
CA ARG A 47 -36.12 22.30 -38.73
C ARG A 47 -34.99 23.37 -38.77
N SER A 48 -33.75 22.86 -38.80
CA SER A 48 -32.81 22.82 -39.96
C SER A 48 -32.36 24.08 -40.74
N ARG A 49 -31.01 24.25 -40.83
CA ARG A 49 -30.21 24.90 -41.92
C ARG A 49 -28.70 24.60 -41.72
N GLY A 50 -27.81 24.52 -42.72
CA GLY A 50 -28.02 24.33 -44.17
C GLY A 50 -26.88 24.78 -45.11
N MET A 51 -25.96 23.86 -45.51
CA MET A 51 -25.02 23.91 -46.67
C MET A 51 -23.85 24.93 -46.67
N MET A 52 -22.64 24.69 -47.23
CA MET A 52 -21.96 23.54 -47.93
C MET A 52 -20.49 23.40 -47.40
N GLY A 53 -19.66 22.37 -47.67
CA GLY A 53 -19.85 21.09 -48.37
C GLY A 53 -18.95 20.86 -49.62
N GLY A 54 -17.97 19.93 -49.58
CA GLY A 54 -17.32 19.36 -50.79
C GLY A 54 -15.88 18.80 -50.64
N GLN A 55 -15.69 17.47 -50.83
CA GLN A 55 -14.93 16.85 -51.94
C GLN A 55 -14.53 15.38 -51.65
N ASP A 56 -15.43 14.43 -51.93
CA ASP A 56 -15.11 13.00 -52.08
C ASP A 56 -14.91 12.67 -53.56
N GLN A 57 -13.74 12.14 -53.94
CA GLN A 57 -13.49 11.76 -55.34
C GLN A 57 -12.39 10.72 -55.61
N MET A 58 -11.81 10.09 -54.57
CA MET A 58 -10.73 9.09 -54.73
C MET A 58 -11.20 7.63 -54.57
N MET A 59 -12.37 7.39 -53.97
CA MET A 59 -12.86 6.02 -53.70
C MET A 59 -13.47 5.35 -54.95
N ASP A 60 -14.05 6.12 -55.87
CA ASP A 60 -14.73 5.58 -57.06
C ASP A 60 -13.76 5.00 -58.12
N GLU A 61 -12.52 5.49 -58.21
CA GLU A 61 -11.55 4.98 -59.19
C GLU A 61 -10.96 3.61 -58.82
N PHE A 62 -10.90 3.26 -57.52
CA PHE A 62 -10.37 1.96 -57.09
C PHE A 62 -11.35 0.80 -57.34
N ALA A 63 -12.64 1.09 -57.51
CA ALA A 63 -13.70 0.10 -57.65
C ALA A 63 -13.88 -0.48 -59.07
N GLN A 64 -13.15 0.01 -60.09
CA GLN A 64 -13.44 -0.30 -61.50
C GLN A 64 -12.23 -0.76 -62.33
N GLN A 65 -11.83 -2.04 -62.18
CA GLN A 65 -11.20 -2.80 -63.28
C GLN A 65 -11.34 -4.33 -63.12
N PRO A 66 -11.43 -5.13 -64.21
CA PRO A 66 -11.91 -6.52 -64.16
C PRO A 66 -10.81 -7.59 -64.30
N GLY A 67 -11.11 -8.82 -63.85
CA GLY A 67 -10.32 -10.04 -64.17
C GLY A 67 -10.51 -10.53 -65.62
N GLN A 68 -9.86 -11.60 -66.09
CA GLN A 68 -9.07 -12.66 -65.44
C GLN A 68 -7.93 -13.15 -66.39
N ILE A 69 -7.07 -14.07 -65.94
CA ILE A 69 -6.90 -15.45 -66.51
C ILE A 69 -5.79 -16.20 -65.73
N PRO A 70 -5.88 -17.55 -65.53
CA PRO A 70 -4.90 -18.30 -64.74
C PRO A 70 -3.76 -18.90 -65.58
N GLY A 71 -2.54 -18.97 -65.04
CA GLY A 71 -1.48 -19.88 -65.52
C GLY A 71 -0.15 -19.25 -65.98
N ALA A 72 0.49 -18.43 -65.14
CA ALA A 72 1.88 -17.98 -65.33
C ALA A 72 2.59 -17.81 -63.97
N PRO A 73 3.93 -17.95 -63.88
CA PRO A 73 4.67 -17.78 -62.62
C PRO A 73 4.77 -16.31 -62.20
N PRO A 74 4.89 -16.02 -60.88
CA PRO A 74 4.96 -14.65 -60.38
C PRO A 74 6.28 -13.95 -60.78
N GLN A 75 6.17 -12.72 -61.26
CA GLN A 75 7.31 -11.82 -61.48
C GLN A 75 7.62 -11.03 -60.18
N PRO A 76 8.89 -10.67 -59.94
CA PRO A 76 9.30 -9.98 -58.72
C PRO A 76 8.85 -8.50 -58.69
N PHE A 77 8.75 -7.97 -57.46
CA PHE A 77 8.22 -6.64 -57.14
C PHE A 77 9.08 -5.50 -57.74
N ALA A 78 8.45 -4.57 -58.47
CA ALA A 78 9.15 -3.51 -59.20
C ALA A 78 9.55 -2.32 -58.31
N MET A 79 10.72 -2.41 -57.65
CA MET A 79 11.28 -1.36 -56.77
C MET A 79 11.84 -0.13 -57.53
N GLU A 80 11.20 0.27 -58.62
CA GLU A 80 11.60 1.36 -59.52
C GLU A 80 10.72 2.61 -59.33
N GLN A 81 9.42 2.41 -59.07
CA GLN A 81 8.43 3.49 -58.96
C GLN A 81 8.56 4.24 -57.62
N LEU A 82 8.67 3.49 -56.52
CA LEU A 82 8.98 3.97 -55.17
C LEU A 82 10.31 4.74 -55.09
N ARG A 83 11.20 4.57 -56.08
CA ARG A 83 12.49 5.25 -56.15
C ARG A 83 12.42 6.66 -56.75
N ARG A 84 11.38 6.96 -57.55
CA ARG A 84 11.15 8.29 -58.14
C ARG A 84 10.43 9.26 -57.21
N GLU A 85 9.61 8.75 -56.28
CA GLU A 85 8.93 9.58 -55.28
C GLU A 85 9.91 10.05 -54.19
N LEU A 86 10.95 9.24 -53.89
CA LEU A 86 11.98 9.59 -52.91
C LEU A 86 12.86 10.78 -53.35
N ASP A 87 13.11 10.95 -54.65
CA ASP A 87 13.91 12.06 -55.19
C ASP A 87 13.22 13.44 -55.06
N GLN A 88 11.89 13.49 -54.93
CA GLN A 88 11.17 14.78 -54.80
C GLN A 88 11.21 15.37 -53.38
N PHE A 89 11.57 14.59 -52.36
CA PHE A 89 11.60 15.06 -50.96
C PHE A 89 12.87 15.81 -50.56
N GLN A 90 13.92 15.87 -51.40
CA GLN A 90 15.20 16.50 -51.02
C GLN A 90 15.32 18.00 -51.33
N THR A 91 14.32 18.64 -51.96
CA THR A 91 14.42 20.06 -52.35
C THR A 91 13.16 20.89 -52.00
N THR A 92 12.97 21.20 -50.72
CA THR A 92 12.03 22.26 -50.27
C THR A 92 12.61 22.96 -49.03
N PRO A 93 12.63 24.31 -48.97
CA PRO A 93 13.26 25.04 -47.86
C PRO A 93 12.43 24.98 -46.56
N PRO A 94 13.08 25.10 -45.38
CA PRO A 94 12.39 25.04 -44.09
C PRO A 94 11.43 26.22 -43.92
N ARG A 95 10.13 25.93 -43.72
CA ARG A 95 9.16 26.95 -43.32
C ARG A 95 9.27 27.22 -41.82
N THR A 96 9.56 28.47 -41.49
CA THR A 96 9.75 28.98 -40.14
C THR A 96 8.46 28.97 -39.32
N GLY A 97 8.47 28.32 -38.16
CA GLY A 97 7.63 28.74 -37.04
C GLY A 97 8.09 30.13 -36.56
N SER A 98 7.16 31.01 -36.23
CA SER A 98 7.42 32.39 -35.82
C SER A 98 7.40 32.51 -34.27
N PRO A 99 7.85 33.63 -33.65
CA PRO A 99 8.97 33.50 -32.69
C PRO A 99 8.65 33.95 -31.26
N GLY A 100 9.44 33.46 -30.28
CA GLY A 100 9.34 33.97 -28.90
C GLY A 100 10.36 33.47 -27.87
N TRP A 101 11.03 32.32 -28.08
CA TRP A 101 11.75 31.62 -26.99
C TRP A 101 13.23 31.27 -27.25
N ALA A 102 13.83 31.79 -28.32
CA ALA A 102 15.19 31.43 -28.76
C ALA A 102 16.15 32.63 -28.90
N ALA A 103 15.86 33.77 -28.25
CA ALA A 103 16.54 35.05 -28.48
C ALA A 103 17.52 35.50 -27.38
N GLU A 104 17.67 34.74 -26.28
CA GLU A 104 18.47 35.15 -25.11
C GLU A 104 19.70 34.26 -24.81
N PHE A 105 20.08 33.35 -25.73
CA PHE A 105 21.32 32.57 -25.62
C PHE A 105 22.38 33.03 -26.61
N ASP A 106 23.61 33.26 -26.10
CA ASP A 106 24.76 33.72 -26.89
C ASP A 106 25.31 32.58 -27.78
N ALA A 107 25.44 32.86 -29.08
CA ALA A 107 26.03 31.94 -30.05
C ALA A 107 27.51 31.59 -29.75
N GLY A 108 28.19 32.38 -28.90
CA GLY A 108 29.58 32.17 -28.50
C GLY A 108 29.85 30.90 -27.66
N GLU A 109 28.85 30.33 -26.97
CA GLU A 109 29.08 29.13 -26.15
C GLU A 109 29.10 27.83 -26.97
N HIS A 110 28.27 27.71 -28.00
CA HIS A 110 28.17 26.48 -28.79
C HIS A 110 29.49 26.17 -29.54
N ALA A 111 30.12 27.21 -30.09
CA ALA A 111 31.43 27.12 -30.75
C ALA A 111 32.59 26.76 -29.78
N ARG A 112 32.44 27.05 -28.48
CA ARG A 112 33.43 26.67 -27.45
C ARG A 112 33.31 25.19 -27.04
N MET A 113 32.11 24.61 -27.07
CA MET A 113 31.93 23.19 -26.78
C MET A 113 32.47 22.28 -27.90
N GLU A 114 32.28 22.63 -29.18
CA GLU A 114 32.85 21.84 -30.28
C GLU A 114 34.40 21.83 -30.27
N ALA A 115 35.02 22.95 -29.91
CA ALA A 115 36.48 23.05 -29.80
C ALA A 115 37.08 22.15 -28.70
N ALA A 116 36.30 21.79 -27.67
CA ALA A 116 36.78 21.05 -26.50
C ALA A 116 37.00 19.54 -26.73
N PHE A 117 36.52 18.97 -27.84
CA PHE A 117 36.62 17.53 -28.14
C PHE A 117 37.63 17.17 -29.25
N ALA A 118 38.38 18.15 -29.77
CA ALA A 118 39.37 17.94 -30.84
C ALA A 118 40.71 17.36 -30.32
N GLY A 119 40.80 16.03 -30.25
CA GLY A 119 42.06 15.32 -29.97
C GLY A 119 43.12 15.48 -31.08
N PRO A 120 44.44 15.35 -30.80
CA PRO A 120 45.49 15.66 -31.76
C PRO A 120 45.56 14.68 -32.95
N GLN A 121 45.71 15.19 -34.16
CA GLN A 121 45.89 14.37 -35.36
C GLN A 121 47.34 13.86 -35.51
N GLY A 122 47.46 12.55 -35.74
CA GLY A 122 48.68 11.88 -36.24
C GLY A 122 48.35 11.15 -37.56
N PRO A 123 49.26 11.09 -38.55
CA PRO A 123 48.86 10.79 -39.93
C PRO A 123 48.90 9.31 -40.31
N MET A 124 47.82 8.79 -40.91
CA MET A 124 47.82 8.23 -42.28
C MET A 124 46.47 7.64 -42.71
N MET A 125 46.13 7.83 -44.00
CA MET A 125 45.16 7.06 -44.82
C MET A 125 43.67 7.08 -44.46
N ASN A 126 42.87 7.67 -45.35
CA ASN A 126 41.41 7.46 -45.42
C ASN A 126 41.07 6.00 -45.73
N ASN A 127 39.99 5.49 -45.14
CA ASN A 127 38.90 4.93 -45.94
C ASN A 127 37.58 4.94 -45.16
N ALA A 128 36.48 5.32 -45.82
CA ALA A 128 35.15 5.38 -45.22
C ALA A 128 34.25 4.27 -45.81
N SER A 129 33.88 3.29 -44.99
CA SER A 129 32.89 2.26 -45.31
C SER A 129 32.34 1.67 -44.01
N GLY A 130 31.03 1.52 -43.87
CA GLY A 130 30.40 0.86 -42.73
C GLY A 130 30.43 -0.67 -42.86
N PHE A 131 30.38 -1.36 -41.72
CA PHE A 131 30.25 -2.83 -41.66
C PHE A 131 28.95 -3.31 -42.33
N THR A 132 29.01 -4.45 -43.00
CA THR A 132 27.86 -5.08 -43.66
C THR A 132 27.32 -6.28 -42.86
N PRO A 133 26.00 -6.62 -42.98
CA PRO A 133 25.42 -7.77 -42.26
C PRO A 133 26.09 -9.13 -42.57
N ALA A 134 26.73 -9.27 -43.73
CA ALA A 134 27.46 -10.47 -44.12
C ALA A 134 28.74 -10.70 -43.28
N GLU A 135 29.33 -9.64 -42.73
CA GLU A 135 30.53 -9.71 -41.89
C GLU A 135 30.16 -10.11 -40.45
N PHE A 136 29.00 -9.64 -39.95
CA PHE A 136 28.43 -10.06 -38.67
C PHE A 136 28.14 -11.57 -38.64
N ALA A 137 27.59 -12.12 -39.73
CA ALA A 137 27.32 -13.55 -39.86
C ALA A 137 28.58 -14.44 -39.80
N ARG A 138 29.76 -13.92 -40.21
CA ARG A 138 31.03 -14.64 -40.06
C ARG A 138 31.58 -14.61 -38.64
N PHE A 139 31.37 -13.52 -37.91
CA PHE A 139 31.87 -13.36 -36.54
C PHE A 139 31.25 -14.40 -35.58
N GLN A 140 29.99 -14.79 -35.80
CA GLN A 140 29.26 -15.71 -34.92
C GLN A 140 29.68 -17.19 -35.03
N GLN A 141 30.48 -17.58 -36.04
CA GLN A 141 30.87 -18.98 -36.26
C GLN A 141 32.25 -19.37 -35.70
N GLN A 142 33.02 -18.43 -35.11
CA GLN A 142 34.44 -18.67 -34.78
C GLN A 142 34.74 -18.99 -33.30
N SER A 143 33.74 -19.28 -32.47
CA SER A 143 33.90 -19.41 -31.01
C SER A 143 33.18 -20.61 -30.36
N ARG A 144 33.30 -21.81 -30.93
CA ARG A 144 32.99 -23.09 -30.23
C ARG A 144 33.97 -24.22 -30.61
N ALA A 145 34.29 -25.05 -29.61
CA ALA A 145 35.25 -26.19 -29.56
C ALA A 145 36.76 -25.83 -29.60
N GLY A 146 37.63 -26.42 -28.75
CA GLY A 146 37.37 -27.22 -27.53
C GLY A 146 38.56 -28.00 -26.94
N MET A 147 38.59 -28.16 -25.59
CA MET A 147 39.39 -29.11 -24.76
C MET A 147 40.94 -28.97 -24.73
N PRO A 148 41.69 -29.61 -23.78
CA PRO A 148 41.32 -30.60 -22.73
C PRO A 148 41.70 -30.20 -21.26
N GLN A 149 41.82 -31.18 -20.34
CA GLN A 149 41.82 -31.07 -18.86
C GLN A 149 43.21 -31.18 -18.16
N THR A 150 43.19 -31.12 -16.80
CA THR A 150 44.19 -31.54 -15.75
C THR A 150 45.18 -30.47 -15.23
N ALA A 151 45.75 -30.52 -14.00
CA ALA A 151 45.30 -30.98 -12.66
C ALA A 151 46.32 -30.59 -11.53
N ASN A 152 45.82 -30.20 -10.34
CA ASN A 152 46.43 -30.27 -8.98
C ASN A 152 47.77 -29.58 -8.53
N HIS A 153 47.79 -29.27 -7.21
CA HIS A 153 48.90 -29.11 -6.22
C HIS A 153 49.85 -27.89 -6.14
N VAL A 154 49.51 -26.95 -5.24
CA VAL A 154 50.23 -26.54 -3.98
C VAL A 154 51.76 -26.75 -3.87
N ALA A 155 52.53 -25.68 -3.52
CA ALA A 155 53.39 -25.59 -2.30
C ALA A 155 54.32 -24.35 -2.13
N SER A 156 54.40 -23.83 -0.88
CA SER A 156 55.56 -23.21 -0.17
C SER A 156 56.23 -21.88 -0.59
N ALA A 157 56.71 -21.14 0.44
CA ALA A 157 57.55 -19.92 0.41
C ALA A 157 59.07 -20.29 0.61
N PRO A 158 60.07 -19.44 1.02
CA PRO A 158 60.03 -18.27 1.93
C PRO A 158 60.92 -17.03 1.58
N SER A 159 60.89 -16.01 2.44
CA SER A 159 61.79 -14.82 2.45
C SER A 159 63.00 -14.97 3.41
N PRO A 160 63.99 -14.07 3.34
CA PRO A 160 64.63 -13.54 4.56
C PRO A 160 64.82 -11.99 4.56
N MET A 161 65.30 -11.43 5.69
CA MET A 161 65.44 -9.98 5.98
C MET A 161 66.91 -9.51 6.01
N MET A 162 67.18 -8.20 5.83
CA MET A 162 67.79 -7.29 6.87
C MET A 162 68.32 -5.92 6.36
N ALA A 163 68.31 -4.92 7.26
CA ALA A 163 69.12 -3.67 7.45
C ALA A 163 69.95 -3.00 6.30
N GLY A 164 70.28 -1.68 6.34
CA GLY A 164 69.88 -0.59 7.25
C GLY A 164 70.85 0.64 7.28
N TYR A 165 70.35 1.79 7.77
CA TYR A 165 71.06 2.95 8.40
C TYR A 165 71.83 4.08 7.62
N GLN A 166 71.32 5.31 7.82
CA GLN A 166 72.01 6.60 8.15
C GLN A 166 72.52 7.66 7.11
N ARG A 167 72.87 8.84 7.68
CA ARG A 167 73.05 10.24 7.18
C ARG A 167 74.58 10.64 7.19
N PRO A 168 75.12 11.85 6.79
CA PRO A 168 74.58 13.24 7.01
C PRO A 168 75.03 14.48 6.16
N MET A 169 74.34 15.63 6.38
CA MET A 169 74.77 17.08 6.47
C MET A 169 75.68 17.82 5.44
N GLY A 170 75.36 19.10 5.11
CA GLY A 170 76.41 20.17 4.91
C GLY A 170 76.21 21.41 3.98
N MET A 171 75.61 22.52 4.46
CA MET A 171 75.93 23.99 4.25
C MET A 171 76.27 24.71 2.90
N GLY A 172 75.67 25.91 2.71
CA GLY A 172 76.23 27.14 2.05
C GLY A 172 75.93 27.40 0.53
N GLY A 173 75.79 28.63 -0.01
CA GLY A 173 75.58 30.00 0.56
C GLY A 173 75.87 31.20 -0.41
N TYR A 174 75.12 32.33 -0.29
CA TYR A 174 75.39 33.71 -0.85
C TYR A 174 75.35 33.95 -2.40
N MET A 175 75.08 35.14 -3.01
CA MET A 175 74.62 36.52 -2.61
C MET A 175 73.97 37.28 -3.82
N GLY A 176 73.17 38.35 -3.60
CA GLY A 176 73.01 39.45 -4.60
C GLY A 176 71.96 40.56 -4.28
N MET A 177 72.37 41.83 -4.19
CA MET A 177 71.63 43.11 -3.92
C MET A 177 70.34 43.38 -4.77
N GLY A 178 69.38 44.28 -4.41
CA GLY A 178 69.22 45.29 -3.33
C GLY A 178 68.67 46.65 -3.90
N GLY A 179 67.98 47.59 -3.23
CA GLY A 179 67.46 47.77 -1.85
C GLY A 179 66.85 49.20 -1.60
N MET A 180 66.34 49.50 -0.38
CA MET A 180 65.74 50.79 0.13
C MET A 180 64.31 51.22 -0.35
N GLY A 181 63.43 51.83 0.49
CA GLY A 181 63.48 52.07 1.95
C GLY A 181 62.32 52.94 2.57
N MET A 182 62.29 53.04 3.93
CA MET A 182 61.62 54.04 4.83
C MET A 182 60.08 54.02 5.16
N MET A 183 59.69 53.39 6.30
CA MET A 183 59.26 53.95 7.63
C MET A 183 58.47 55.30 7.77
N PRO A 184 57.79 55.64 8.93
CA PRO A 184 56.92 54.85 9.87
C PRO A 184 55.79 55.63 10.68
N GLN A 185 55.09 54.96 11.64
CA GLN A 185 54.49 55.46 12.94
C GLN A 185 53.24 56.42 13.00
N THR A 186 52.46 56.66 14.10
CA THR A 186 51.90 55.92 15.31
C THR A 186 50.86 56.78 16.13
N PHE A 187 50.15 56.18 17.12
CA PHE A 187 49.63 56.75 18.42
C PHE A 187 48.15 57.25 18.61
N ASN A 188 47.78 57.48 19.91
CA ASN A 188 46.45 57.63 20.59
C ASN A 188 46.69 58.19 22.06
N PRO A 189 45.81 58.27 23.11
CA PRO A 189 44.33 58.09 23.30
C PRO A 189 43.59 59.09 24.29
N MET A 190 42.32 58.78 24.69
CA MET A 190 41.57 59.19 25.93
C MET A 190 41.08 60.68 26.11
N ALA A 191 40.11 61.07 26.98
CA ALA A 191 39.00 60.43 27.76
C ALA A 191 38.04 61.49 28.45
N MET A 192 36.84 61.08 28.94
CA MET A 192 36.01 61.60 30.09
C MET A 192 35.61 63.12 30.22
N GLN A 193 34.56 63.62 30.92
CA GLN A 193 33.40 63.08 31.72
C GLN A 193 32.36 64.21 32.09
N GLN A 194 31.11 63.85 32.45
CA GLN A 194 30.06 64.59 33.25
C GLN A 194 29.03 65.59 32.62
N GLN A 195 28.03 65.97 33.46
CA GLN A 195 26.62 66.44 33.25
C GLN A 195 26.31 67.64 34.21
N PRO A 196 25.06 68.17 34.43
CA PRO A 196 23.75 68.15 33.69
C PRO A 196 23.04 69.54 33.52
N ALA A 197 21.89 69.63 32.80
CA ALA A 197 20.74 70.56 33.04
C ALA A 197 19.58 70.38 32.01
N GLU A 198 18.39 70.94 32.29
CA GLU A 198 17.11 70.86 31.53
C GLU A 198 16.95 72.03 30.49
N ALA A 199 15.94 72.17 29.59
CA ALA A 199 14.63 71.52 29.38
C ALA A 199 14.06 71.70 27.93
N THR A 200 12.92 71.02 27.63
CA THR A 200 11.82 71.36 26.67
C THR A 200 11.88 71.19 25.11
N THR A 201 10.82 70.55 24.60
CA THR A 201 10.05 70.73 23.32
C THR A 201 10.52 70.28 21.91
N GLN A 202 9.86 69.20 21.43
CA GLN A 202 9.13 68.99 20.15
C GLN A 202 9.78 68.81 18.74
N ASP A 203 9.15 67.84 18.05
CA ASP A 203 8.98 67.57 16.60
C ASP A 203 10.10 66.85 15.78
N LYS A 204 9.68 66.31 14.61
CA LYS A 204 10.26 65.17 13.89
C LYS A 204 11.65 65.42 13.29
N GLY A 205 12.52 64.40 13.39
CA GLY A 205 13.76 64.27 12.61
C GLY A 205 14.06 62.81 12.25
N LYS A 206 14.64 62.57 11.06
CA LYS A 206 15.11 61.23 10.64
C LYS A 206 16.38 60.88 11.42
N GLY A 207 16.42 59.73 12.11
CA GLY A 207 17.56 59.31 12.93
C GLY A 207 17.79 57.80 12.96
N ARG A 208 18.71 57.33 12.11
CA ARG A 208 19.27 55.95 12.15
C ARG A 208 20.31 55.87 13.27
N MET A 209 20.14 54.98 14.27
CA MET A 209 21.20 54.08 14.81
C MET A 209 20.86 53.32 16.11
N VAL A 210 21.33 52.06 16.15
CA VAL A 210 22.00 51.34 17.28
C VAL A 210 21.17 50.89 18.52
N GLU A 211 21.74 49.89 19.20
CA GLU A 211 21.25 49.00 20.27
C GLU A 211 21.31 49.64 21.70
N LEU A 212 21.10 48.80 22.74
CA LEU A 212 21.23 49.03 24.21
C LEU A 212 19.92 49.47 24.94
N ASP A 213 19.62 49.13 26.21
CA ASP A 213 20.23 48.18 27.18
C ASP A 213 19.15 47.69 28.21
N ASP A 214 19.47 46.71 29.06
CA ASP A 214 18.50 45.91 29.86
C ASP A 214 18.07 46.50 31.25
N GLU A 215 18.52 47.69 31.65
CA GLU A 215 18.79 47.99 33.07
C GLU A 215 17.65 48.57 33.97
N ASN A 216 16.36 48.58 33.59
CA ASN A 216 15.29 49.11 34.48
C ASN A 216 13.84 48.58 34.25
N TRP A 217 13.68 47.26 34.19
CA TRP A 217 12.40 46.57 33.94
C TRP A 217 11.44 46.52 35.16
N GLU A 218 11.95 46.43 36.38
CA GLU A 218 11.17 45.96 37.56
C GLU A 218 10.02 46.88 37.99
N ALA A 219 10.07 48.17 37.66
CA ALA A 219 9.08 49.16 38.10
C ALA A 219 7.66 48.98 37.52
N GLN A 220 7.49 48.13 36.50
CA GLN A 220 6.21 47.95 35.78
C GLN A 220 5.48 46.64 36.13
N PHE A 221 6.00 45.84 37.07
CA PHE A 221 5.41 44.56 37.49
C PHE A 221 4.60 44.62 38.80
N ALA A 222 4.48 45.79 39.42
CA ALA A 222 3.85 45.98 40.73
C ALA A 222 2.30 46.02 40.72
N GLU A 223 1.65 45.92 39.56
CA GLU A 223 0.18 45.93 39.40
C GLU A 223 -0.33 44.66 38.67
N MET A 224 0.20 43.49 39.05
CA MET A 224 -0.53 42.22 38.94
C MET A 224 -1.46 42.00 40.16
N GLU A 225 -2.15 40.87 40.19
CA GLU A 225 -2.94 40.35 41.32
C GLU A 225 -4.30 41.02 41.63
N THR A 226 -5.32 40.70 40.82
CA THR A 226 -6.68 40.32 41.28
C THR A 226 -7.53 39.90 40.06
N ALA A 227 -8.28 38.79 40.04
CA ALA A 227 -8.49 37.76 41.05
C ALA A 227 -8.82 36.37 40.43
N ASP A 228 -8.81 35.35 41.29
CA ASP A 228 -9.25 33.95 41.10
C ASP A 228 -10.71 33.80 40.59
N THR A 229 -11.24 32.63 40.17
CA THR A 229 -11.10 31.30 40.81
C THR A 229 -11.52 30.13 39.89
N GLN A 230 -10.96 28.94 40.08
CA GLN A 230 -11.54 27.64 39.64
C GLN A 230 -12.26 26.91 40.80
N LYS A 231 -13.37 26.23 40.50
CA LYS A 231 -13.90 24.99 41.14
C LYS A 231 -15.36 24.74 40.77
N LEU A 232 -15.68 23.57 40.20
CA LEU A 232 -17.00 22.90 40.37
C LEU A 232 -17.09 21.49 39.76
N ASP A 233 -16.37 21.20 38.66
CA ASP A 233 -16.71 20.03 37.82
C ASP A 233 -16.05 18.68 38.24
N ASP A 234 -15.01 18.70 39.09
CA ASP A 234 -14.22 17.50 39.42
C ASP A 234 -14.98 16.44 40.25
N GLU A 235 -16.05 16.82 40.98
CA GLU A 235 -16.83 15.86 41.80
C GLU A 235 -17.84 15.04 40.98
N ALA A 236 -18.14 15.42 39.73
CA ALA A 236 -19.14 14.73 38.91
C ALA A 236 -18.61 13.42 38.30
N ASN A 237 -17.37 13.42 37.80
CA ASN A 237 -16.82 12.29 37.04
C ASN A 237 -16.40 11.11 37.93
N ALA A 238 -15.98 11.37 39.17
CA ALA A 238 -15.49 10.35 40.10
C ALA A 238 -16.56 9.33 40.55
N ALA A 239 -17.84 9.62 40.36
CA ALA A 239 -18.94 8.73 40.73
C ALA A 239 -19.21 7.60 39.70
N VAL A 240 -18.92 7.85 38.41
CA VAL A 240 -19.36 6.96 37.31
C VAL A 240 -18.44 5.74 37.13
N GLU A 241 -17.13 5.91 37.31
CA GLU A 241 -16.19 4.77 37.20
C GLU A 241 -16.33 3.75 38.34
N ALA A 242 -16.98 4.11 39.45
CA ALA A 242 -17.17 3.22 40.60
C ALA A 242 -18.15 2.07 40.29
N GLU A 243 -19.31 2.36 39.70
CA GLU A 243 -20.36 1.35 39.45
C GLU A 243 -19.96 0.33 38.36
N LEU A 244 -19.19 0.76 37.35
CA LEU A 244 -18.72 -0.11 36.27
C LEU A 244 -17.72 -1.19 36.75
N ASN A 245 -16.97 -0.94 37.81
CA ASN A 245 -15.89 -1.82 38.29
C ASN A 245 -16.35 -3.01 39.16
N ASP A 246 -17.59 -3.00 39.67
CA ASP A 246 -18.11 -4.07 40.54
C ASP A 246 -19.07 -5.04 39.83
N LEU A 247 -19.63 -4.67 38.67
CA LEU A 247 -20.39 -5.60 37.81
C LEU A 247 -19.50 -6.72 37.24
N ASP A 248 -18.29 -6.37 36.78
CA ASP A 248 -17.32 -7.24 36.09
C ASP A 248 -16.74 -8.38 36.98
N ARG A 249 -17.03 -8.38 38.28
CA ARG A 249 -16.45 -9.30 39.27
C ARG A 249 -17.36 -10.46 39.69
N SER A 250 -18.52 -10.62 39.07
CA SER A 250 -19.65 -11.36 39.65
C SER A 250 -19.99 -12.73 39.04
N VAL A 251 -19.26 -13.20 38.02
CA VAL A 251 -19.53 -14.49 37.35
C VAL A 251 -18.43 -15.53 37.68
N PRO A 252 -18.79 -16.71 38.24
CA PRO A 252 -17.81 -17.75 38.59
C PRO A 252 -17.40 -18.63 37.40
N GLN A 253 -16.13 -18.99 37.34
CA GLN A 253 -15.61 -20.05 36.46
C GLN A 253 -15.69 -21.42 37.14
N ASP A 254 -16.06 -22.46 36.39
CA ASP A 254 -15.81 -23.87 36.75
C ASP A 254 -15.15 -24.59 35.56
N SER A 255 -14.43 -25.66 35.81
CA SER A 255 -13.29 -26.05 34.97
C SER A 255 -13.47 -27.32 34.14
N GLY A 256 -13.45 -27.16 32.81
CA GLY A 256 -12.82 -28.14 31.92
C GLY A 256 -13.49 -28.43 30.57
N ASP A 257 -13.06 -27.75 29.50
CA ASP A 257 -12.79 -28.44 28.22
C ASP A 257 -11.87 -27.63 27.27
N SER A 258 -10.54 -27.78 27.42
CA SER A 258 -9.56 -26.90 26.75
C SER A 258 -9.47 -27.03 25.22
N ALA A 259 -10.16 -27.99 24.62
CA ALA A 259 -10.32 -28.06 23.17
C ALA A 259 -11.31 -27.01 22.66
N PHE A 260 -12.39 -26.77 23.42
CA PHE A 260 -13.51 -25.93 23.00
C PHE A 260 -13.13 -24.44 22.90
N GLU A 261 -12.49 -23.89 23.93
CA GLU A 261 -11.99 -22.50 23.99
C GLU A 261 -11.21 -22.09 22.72
N SER A 262 -10.42 -23.02 22.17
CA SER A 262 -9.54 -22.79 21.03
C SER A 262 -10.27 -22.67 19.69
N VAL A 263 -11.49 -23.20 19.60
CA VAL A 263 -12.38 -23.06 18.43
C VAL A 263 -13.26 -21.82 18.62
N TRP A 264 -13.81 -21.64 19.81
CA TRP A 264 -14.60 -20.48 20.22
C TRP A 264 -13.94 -19.13 19.88
N GLN A 265 -12.68 -18.94 20.29
CA GLN A 265 -11.94 -17.69 20.04
C GLN A 265 -11.64 -17.45 18.55
N ARG A 266 -11.69 -18.49 17.70
CA ARG A 266 -11.50 -18.34 16.24
C ARG A 266 -12.80 -17.95 15.55
N VAL A 267 -13.92 -18.55 15.95
CA VAL A 267 -15.26 -18.17 15.47
C VAL A 267 -15.54 -16.69 15.77
N GLN A 268 -15.27 -16.23 16.99
CA GLN A 268 -15.47 -14.82 17.36
C GLN A 268 -14.65 -13.85 16.47
N ALA A 269 -13.43 -14.25 16.04
CA ALA A 269 -12.61 -13.44 15.15
C ALA A 269 -13.16 -13.37 13.71
N GLU A 270 -13.74 -14.46 13.20
CA GLU A 270 -14.42 -14.50 11.90
C GLU A 270 -15.74 -13.71 11.92
N THR A 271 -16.57 -13.85 12.97
CA THR A 271 -17.81 -13.06 13.12
C THR A 271 -17.54 -11.55 13.20
N ALA A 272 -16.46 -11.15 13.91
CA ALA A 272 -16.02 -9.76 13.98
C ALA A 272 -15.43 -9.22 12.65
N THR A 273 -15.07 -10.10 11.72
CA THR A 273 -14.61 -9.76 10.37
C THR A 273 -15.79 -9.61 9.42
N ASN A 274 -16.75 -10.55 9.44
CA ASN A 274 -17.94 -10.48 8.58
C ASN A 274 -18.83 -9.27 8.89
N ARG A 275 -18.96 -8.85 10.15
CA ARG A 275 -19.67 -7.61 10.50
C ARG A 275 -19.10 -6.35 9.81
N LYS A 276 -17.79 -6.31 9.54
CA LYS A 276 -17.14 -5.14 8.89
C LYS A 276 -17.33 -5.12 7.37
N LEU A 277 -17.65 -6.25 6.74
CA LEU A 277 -17.99 -6.30 5.32
C LEU A 277 -19.41 -5.75 5.09
N ALA A 278 -20.33 -5.93 6.04
CA ALA A 278 -21.71 -5.47 5.97
C ALA A 278 -21.91 -3.94 6.04
N GLU A 279 -20.86 -3.17 6.35
CA GLU A 279 -20.91 -1.71 6.57
C GLU A 279 -20.34 -0.90 5.38
N GLY A 280 -19.85 -1.56 4.32
CA GLY A 280 -19.02 -0.94 3.28
C GLY A 280 -19.71 -0.43 2.01
N GLU A 281 -20.94 -0.86 1.70
CA GLU A 281 -21.59 -0.58 0.41
C GLU A 281 -22.55 0.62 0.45
N THR A 282 -21.99 1.84 0.48
CA THR A 282 -22.70 3.09 0.13
C THR A 282 -21.76 4.07 -0.57
N ASP A 283 -21.66 3.97 -1.90
CA ASP A 283 -21.70 5.11 -2.86
C ASP A 283 -21.18 4.68 -4.25
N PHE A 284 -22.08 4.59 -5.22
CA PHE A 284 -21.77 4.57 -6.65
C PHE A 284 -22.79 5.48 -7.35
N ASN A 285 -22.32 6.60 -7.90
CA ASN A 285 -23.20 7.58 -8.55
C ASN A 285 -23.03 7.55 -10.08
N ILE A 286 -24.12 7.79 -10.80
CA ILE A 286 -24.25 7.54 -12.24
C ILE A 286 -24.55 8.87 -12.94
N ASP A 287 -23.64 9.36 -13.80
CA ASP A 287 -23.96 10.41 -14.80
C ASP A 287 -22.90 10.50 -15.93
N ASP A 288 -21.61 10.63 -15.59
CA ASP A 288 -20.57 10.96 -16.58
C ASP A 288 -20.03 9.75 -17.38
N ASN A 289 -20.74 9.37 -18.44
CA ASN A 289 -20.25 9.39 -19.85
C ASN A 289 -21.14 8.54 -20.79
N LEU A 290 -22.15 9.17 -21.39
CA LEU A 290 -22.85 8.66 -22.57
C LEU A 290 -22.62 9.61 -23.76
N HIS A 291 -21.77 9.25 -24.71
CA HIS A 291 -21.89 9.70 -26.11
C HIS A 291 -21.25 8.71 -27.11
N MET A 292 -21.70 8.77 -28.36
CA MET A 292 -21.78 7.63 -29.30
C MET A 292 -21.23 7.93 -30.70
N GLY A 293 -20.82 6.87 -31.42
CA GLY A 293 -20.53 6.85 -32.86
C GLY A 293 -19.21 6.13 -33.18
N GLU A 294 -19.11 5.17 -34.11
CA GLU A 294 -20.11 4.48 -34.96
C GLU A 294 -19.82 2.96 -34.84
N MET A 295 -20.75 2.05 -34.55
CA MET A 295 -22.00 1.68 -35.25
C MET A 295 -21.76 0.81 -36.51
N GLY A 296 -21.40 -0.47 -36.29
CA GLY A 296 -21.19 -1.46 -37.36
C GLY A 296 -21.50 -2.93 -36.98
N GLU A 297 -21.31 -3.33 -35.71
CA GLU A 297 -21.53 -4.71 -35.24
C GLU A 297 -22.60 -4.75 -34.13
N TRP A 298 -23.89 -4.74 -34.52
CA TRP A 298 -25.01 -4.55 -33.58
C TRP A 298 -26.05 -5.69 -33.54
N ASP A 299 -25.69 -6.88 -34.01
CA ASP A 299 -26.55 -8.09 -34.04
C ASP A 299 -26.40 -9.00 -32.79
N GLY A 300 -25.68 -8.55 -31.76
CA GLY A 300 -25.39 -9.34 -30.54
C GLY A 300 -26.16 -8.95 -29.26
N PHE A 301 -26.96 -7.89 -29.30
CA PHE A 301 -27.41 -7.20 -28.08
C PHE A 301 -28.57 -7.88 -27.33
N ASP A 302 -29.29 -8.83 -27.95
CA ASP A 302 -30.35 -9.61 -27.28
C ASP A 302 -29.83 -10.45 -26.08
N THR A 303 -28.53 -10.71 -26.01
CA THR A 303 -27.93 -11.56 -24.97
C THR A 303 -27.98 -10.95 -23.56
N LEU A 304 -28.14 -9.62 -23.41
CA LEU A 304 -28.27 -8.98 -22.09
C LEU A 304 -29.60 -9.28 -21.39
N ASN A 305 -30.66 -9.65 -22.13
CA ASN A 305 -31.95 -10.03 -21.55
C ASN A 305 -32.05 -11.52 -21.16
N THR A 306 -31.01 -12.33 -21.37
CA THR A 306 -31.09 -13.80 -21.18
C THR A 306 -30.84 -14.29 -19.75
N ARG A 307 -30.30 -13.45 -18.85
CA ARG A 307 -29.96 -13.82 -17.46
C ARG A 307 -31.14 -13.83 -16.47
N PHE A 308 -32.35 -13.51 -16.92
CA PHE A 308 -33.58 -13.50 -16.08
C PHE A 308 -34.50 -14.72 -16.30
N ARG A 309 -34.02 -15.75 -16.99
CA ARG A 309 -34.74 -17.03 -17.15
C ARG A 309 -34.29 -18.04 -16.08
N ASN A 310 -35.09 -19.11 -15.90
CA ASN A 310 -34.92 -20.14 -14.86
C ASN A 310 -33.45 -20.59 -14.69
N PRO A 311 -33.00 -20.90 -13.46
CA PRO A 311 -31.60 -21.19 -13.18
C PRO A 311 -31.09 -22.38 -14.00
N GLN A 312 -30.13 -22.13 -14.90
CA GLN A 312 -29.57 -23.15 -15.79
C GLN A 312 -28.56 -24.05 -15.05
N LEU A 313 -29.06 -24.86 -14.12
CA LEU A 313 -28.22 -25.73 -13.27
C LEU A 313 -27.63 -26.93 -14.02
N GLY A 314 -28.11 -27.24 -15.23
CA GLY A 314 -27.68 -28.40 -16.01
C GLY A 314 -28.25 -29.73 -15.48
N ASP A 315 -27.85 -30.84 -16.10
CA ASP A 315 -28.35 -32.17 -15.72
C ASP A 315 -27.83 -32.65 -14.36
N TYR A 316 -28.46 -33.70 -13.82
CA TYR A 316 -28.06 -34.32 -12.56
C TYR A 316 -26.66 -34.96 -12.68
N MET A 317 -25.74 -34.53 -11.83
CA MET A 317 -24.39 -35.11 -11.74
C MET A 317 -24.46 -36.41 -10.95
N PHE A 318 -23.93 -37.50 -11.50
CA PHE A 318 -23.93 -38.82 -10.86
C PHE A 318 -22.59 -39.09 -10.17
N GLU A 319 -22.61 -39.67 -8.96
CA GLU A 319 -21.36 -40.11 -8.33
C GLU A 319 -20.74 -41.28 -9.11
N GLU A 320 -19.43 -41.20 -9.33
CA GLU A 320 -18.72 -42.12 -10.22
C GLU A 320 -18.70 -43.56 -9.69
N ASP A 321 -18.76 -43.73 -8.38
CA ASP A 321 -18.36 -44.94 -7.65
C ASP A 321 -19.50 -45.52 -6.76
N ASN A 322 -20.75 -45.45 -7.25
CA ASN A 322 -21.95 -45.81 -6.47
C ASN A 322 -22.10 -47.32 -6.18
N VAL A 323 -22.04 -47.69 -4.90
CA VAL A 323 -22.16 -49.08 -4.38
C VAL A 323 -23.50 -49.77 -4.67
N PHE A 324 -24.61 -49.04 -4.79
CA PHE A 324 -25.94 -49.62 -4.96
C PHE A 324 -26.22 -50.09 -6.40
N ARG A 325 -25.31 -49.82 -7.36
CA ARG A 325 -25.45 -50.26 -8.77
C ARG A 325 -25.56 -51.79 -8.92
N SER A 326 -24.98 -52.57 -8.01
CA SER A 326 -25.08 -54.05 -8.02
C SER A 326 -26.37 -54.59 -7.39
N VAL A 327 -27.01 -53.83 -6.48
CA VAL A 327 -28.18 -54.26 -5.70
C VAL A 327 -29.40 -54.50 -6.59
N SER A 328 -30.16 -55.56 -6.34
CA SER A 328 -31.28 -55.99 -7.20
C SER A 328 -32.41 -54.94 -7.30
N ASN A 329 -32.84 -54.37 -6.17
CA ASN A 329 -33.83 -53.29 -6.10
C ASN A 329 -33.29 -52.09 -5.28
N PRO A 330 -32.51 -51.17 -5.89
CA PRO A 330 -31.94 -50.04 -5.16
C PRO A 330 -32.99 -49.05 -4.62
N PHE A 331 -34.15 -48.95 -5.29
CA PHE A 331 -35.22 -48.04 -4.87
C PHE A 331 -35.81 -48.44 -3.52
N GLU A 332 -36.13 -49.72 -3.34
CA GLU A 332 -36.71 -50.26 -2.10
C GLU A 332 -35.73 -50.17 -0.92
N GLU A 333 -34.42 -50.40 -1.13
CA GLU A 333 -33.43 -50.18 -0.07
C GLU A 333 -33.25 -48.68 0.24
N GLY A 334 -33.37 -47.78 -0.74
CA GLY A 334 -33.40 -46.33 -0.50
C GLY A 334 -34.59 -45.89 0.37
N VAL A 335 -35.80 -46.37 0.06
CA VAL A 335 -37.00 -46.13 0.87
C VAL A 335 -36.82 -46.68 2.28
N LYS A 336 -36.26 -47.90 2.41
CA LYS A 336 -35.98 -48.54 3.70
C LYS A 336 -34.96 -47.76 4.54
N ILE A 337 -33.88 -47.26 3.93
CA ILE A 337 -32.89 -46.41 4.63
C ILE A 337 -33.56 -45.12 5.14
N MET A 338 -34.44 -44.48 4.36
CA MET A 338 -35.17 -43.29 4.84
C MET A 338 -36.14 -43.60 5.98
N ARG A 339 -36.97 -44.66 5.85
CA ARG A 339 -37.95 -45.03 6.88
C ARG A 339 -37.31 -45.47 8.20
N GLU A 340 -36.16 -46.13 8.15
CA GLU A 340 -35.41 -46.55 9.34
C GLU A 340 -34.53 -45.42 9.91
N GLY A 341 -34.63 -44.19 9.40
CA GLY A 341 -33.86 -43.03 9.89
C GLY A 341 -32.36 -43.13 9.62
N GLY A 342 -31.94 -43.91 8.61
CA GLY A 342 -30.55 -44.13 8.25
C GLY A 342 -29.88 -42.93 7.56
N ASN A 343 -28.59 -43.07 7.22
CA ASN A 343 -27.81 -41.96 6.67
C ASN A 343 -28.35 -41.51 5.29
N LEU A 344 -28.73 -40.23 5.19
CA LEU A 344 -29.34 -39.65 3.98
C LEU A 344 -28.43 -39.71 2.74
N SER A 345 -27.11 -39.74 2.91
CA SER A 345 -26.17 -39.91 1.78
C SER A 345 -26.22 -41.33 1.21
N LEU A 346 -26.47 -42.36 2.03
CA LEU A 346 -26.68 -43.73 1.55
C LEU A 346 -28.05 -43.88 0.87
N ALA A 347 -29.11 -43.28 1.41
CA ALA A 347 -30.42 -43.22 0.75
C ALA A 347 -30.32 -42.54 -0.62
N ALA A 348 -29.63 -41.39 -0.71
CA ALA A 348 -29.40 -40.70 -1.98
C ALA A 348 -28.65 -41.59 -2.99
N LEU A 349 -27.57 -42.28 -2.60
CA LEU A 349 -26.87 -43.21 -3.49
C LEU A 349 -27.75 -44.38 -3.94
N ALA A 350 -28.64 -44.90 -3.07
CA ALA A 350 -29.58 -45.95 -3.43
C ALA A 350 -30.62 -45.50 -4.46
N PHE A 351 -31.20 -44.31 -4.30
CA PHE A 351 -32.10 -43.73 -5.32
C PHE A 351 -31.37 -43.35 -6.61
N GLU A 352 -30.12 -42.87 -6.51
CA GLU A 352 -29.27 -42.59 -7.66
C GLU A 352 -29.03 -43.86 -8.49
N ALA A 353 -28.73 -44.99 -7.83
CA ALA A 353 -28.58 -46.28 -8.50
C ALA A 353 -29.91 -46.82 -9.07
N ALA A 354 -31.07 -46.42 -8.52
CA ALA A 354 -32.37 -46.75 -9.08
C ALA A 354 -32.61 -45.99 -10.41
N VAL A 355 -32.40 -44.67 -10.43
CA VAL A 355 -32.59 -43.86 -11.65
C VAL A 355 -31.51 -44.12 -12.71
N GLN A 356 -30.34 -44.64 -12.33
CA GLN A 356 -29.34 -45.15 -13.28
C GLN A 356 -29.76 -46.48 -13.94
N LYS A 357 -30.65 -47.25 -13.32
CA LYS A 357 -31.21 -48.51 -13.89
C LYS A 357 -32.48 -48.26 -14.68
N ASP A 358 -33.36 -47.40 -14.18
CA ASP A 358 -34.54 -46.91 -14.88
C ASP A 358 -34.60 -45.37 -14.81
N PRO A 359 -34.09 -44.67 -15.83
CA PRO A 359 -34.15 -43.21 -15.91
C PRO A 359 -35.57 -42.63 -15.96
N GLN A 360 -36.60 -43.46 -16.21
CA GLN A 360 -38.01 -43.04 -16.22
C GLN A 360 -38.70 -43.23 -14.86
N HIS A 361 -38.01 -43.73 -13.84
CA HIS A 361 -38.60 -44.03 -12.52
C HIS A 361 -38.86 -42.76 -11.70
N VAL A 362 -39.92 -42.01 -12.04
CA VAL A 362 -40.34 -40.72 -11.43
C VAL A 362 -40.15 -40.69 -9.91
N GLN A 363 -40.71 -41.67 -9.19
CA GLN A 363 -40.68 -41.70 -7.73
C GLN A 363 -39.26 -41.79 -7.16
N ALA A 364 -38.30 -42.36 -7.90
CA ALA A 364 -36.91 -42.42 -7.47
C ALA A 364 -36.20 -41.08 -7.67
N TRP A 365 -36.53 -40.32 -8.74
CA TRP A 365 -36.09 -38.94 -8.89
C TRP A 365 -36.67 -38.03 -7.80
N THR A 366 -37.96 -38.14 -7.49
CA THR A 366 -38.60 -37.38 -6.40
C THR A 366 -37.98 -37.70 -5.02
N MET A 367 -37.75 -38.99 -4.72
CA MET A 367 -37.11 -39.42 -3.47
C MET A 367 -35.63 -39.02 -3.40
N LEU A 368 -34.88 -39.08 -4.52
CA LEU A 368 -33.50 -38.59 -4.61
C LEU A 368 -33.42 -37.08 -4.31
N GLY A 369 -34.34 -36.29 -4.88
CA GLY A 369 -34.46 -34.87 -4.58
C GLY A 369 -34.72 -34.59 -3.11
N SER A 370 -35.74 -35.24 -2.54
CA SER A 370 -36.10 -35.11 -1.12
C SER A 370 -34.97 -35.53 -0.18
N ALA A 371 -34.23 -36.60 -0.50
CA ALA A 371 -33.08 -37.05 0.27
C ALA A 371 -31.92 -36.05 0.22
N GLN A 372 -31.59 -35.49 -0.95
CA GLN A 372 -30.52 -34.49 -1.07
C GLN A 372 -30.89 -33.16 -0.37
N ALA A 373 -32.14 -32.70 -0.46
CA ALA A 373 -32.61 -31.52 0.27
C ALA A 373 -32.49 -31.70 1.80
N GLN A 374 -32.90 -32.87 2.32
CA GLN A 374 -32.75 -33.17 3.75
C GLN A 374 -31.28 -33.31 4.20
N ASN A 375 -30.40 -33.68 3.27
CA ASN A 375 -28.95 -33.82 3.44
C ASN A 375 -28.18 -32.48 3.25
N GLU A 376 -28.88 -31.34 3.23
CA GLU A 376 -28.32 -29.99 3.05
C GLU A 376 -27.59 -29.81 1.70
N LYS A 377 -28.16 -30.36 0.61
CA LYS A 377 -27.61 -30.34 -0.75
C LYS A 377 -28.67 -29.89 -1.76
N GLU A 378 -28.93 -28.59 -1.79
CA GLU A 378 -30.06 -28.03 -2.55
C GLU A 378 -29.89 -28.09 -4.07
N LEU A 379 -28.71 -27.73 -4.62
CA LEU A 379 -28.52 -27.76 -6.08
C LEU A 379 -28.67 -29.19 -6.68
N PRO A 380 -28.15 -30.28 -6.06
CA PRO A 380 -28.51 -31.64 -6.44
C PRO A 380 -30.00 -31.96 -6.27
N ALA A 381 -30.65 -31.44 -5.22
CA ALA A 381 -32.09 -31.66 -5.01
C ALA A 381 -32.93 -31.05 -6.14
N ILE A 382 -32.70 -29.78 -6.48
CA ILE A 382 -33.37 -29.07 -7.58
C ILE A 382 -33.24 -29.87 -8.89
N ARG A 383 -32.02 -30.23 -9.29
CA ARG A 383 -31.77 -31.01 -10.51
C ARG A 383 -32.54 -32.34 -10.56
N ALA A 384 -32.65 -33.06 -9.43
CA ALA A 384 -33.39 -34.31 -9.35
C ALA A 384 -34.91 -34.11 -9.45
N LEU A 385 -35.44 -33.06 -8.81
CA LEU A 385 -36.87 -32.72 -8.84
C LEU A 385 -37.29 -32.19 -10.22
N GLU A 386 -36.47 -31.34 -10.86
CA GLU A 386 -36.64 -30.96 -12.26
C GLU A 386 -36.65 -32.19 -13.18
N GLN A 387 -35.76 -33.16 -12.97
CA GLN A 387 -35.72 -34.39 -13.76
C GLN A 387 -36.97 -35.26 -13.56
N ALA A 388 -37.53 -35.33 -12.34
CA ALA A 388 -38.84 -35.95 -12.10
C ALA A 388 -39.95 -35.27 -12.92
N LEU A 389 -39.97 -33.93 -12.94
CA LEU A 389 -40.98 -33.14 -13.65
C LEU A 389 -40.83 -33.10 -15.18
N LYS A 390 -39.66 -33.46 -15.72
CA LYS A 390 -39.48 -33.75 -17.15
C LYS A 390 -40.16 -35.08 -17.57
N ILE A 391 -40.42 -35.99 -16.63
CA ILE A 391 -41.02 -37.31 -16.88
C ILE A 391 -42.52 -37.30 -16.51
N ASP A 392 -42.85 -36.82 -15.31
CA ASP A 392 -44.23 -36.59 -14.85
C ASP A 392 -44.44 -35.10 -14.56
N ALA A 393 -45.00 -34.39 -15.54
CA ALA A 393 -45.28 -32.96 -15.47
C ALA A 393 -46.24 -32.56 -14.33
N ASN A 394 -46.95 -33.51 -13.72
CA ASN A 394 -48.00 -33.27 -12.72
C ASN A 394 -47.64 -33.84 -11.34
N ASN A 395 -46.36 -34.19 -11.10
CA ASN A 395 -45.94 -34.80 -9.85
C ASN A 395 -46.01 -33.78 -8.68
N LEU A 396 -47.05 -33.88 -7.85
CA LEU A 396 -47.31 -32.92 -6.76
C LEU A 396 -46.19 -32.86 -5.72
N ASP A 397 -45.61 -34.01 -5.35
CA ASP A 397 -44.49 -34.07 -4.40
C ASP A 397 -43.24 -33.38 -4.96
N ALA A 398 -42.92 -33.61 -6.24
CA ALA A 398 -41.77 -32.95 -6.88
C ALA A 398 -42.01 -31.45 -7.11
N LEU A 399 -43.24 -31.02 -7.44
CA LEU A 399 -43.60 -29.60 -7.56
C LEU A 399 -43.47 -28.87 -6.20
N MET A 400 -44.03 -29.42 -5.12
CA MET A 400 -43.94 -28.79 -3.79
C MET A 400 -42.50 -28.81 -3.26
N GLY A 401 -41.77 -29.92 -3.43
CA GLY A 401 -40.35 -30.01 -3.10
C GLY A 401 -39.50 -28.99 -3.86
N LEU A 402 -39.75 -28.83 -5.17
CA LEU A 402 -38.99 -27.91 -6.02
C LEU A 402 -39.28 -26.44 -5.70
N ALA A 403 -40.53 -26.06 -5.41
CA ALA A 403 -40.86 -24.72 -4.97
C ALA A 403 -40.08 -24.34 -3.69
N VAL A 404 -40.06 -25.25 -2.72
CA VAL A 404 -39.27 -25.10 -1.49
C VAL A 404 -37.78 -24.98 -1.77
N SER A 405 -37.21 -25.87 -2.59
CA SER A 405 -35.80 -25.83 -2.94
C SER A 405 -35.41 -24.54 -3.67
N TYR A 406 -36.31 -23.98 -4.50
CA TYR A 406 -36.12 -22.67 -5.10
C TYR A 406 -36.17 -21.52 -4.08
N THR A 407 -37.11 -21.54 -3.14
CA THR A 407 -37.17 -20.57 -2.03
C THR A 407 -35.89 -20.60 -1.18
N ASN A 408 -35.34 -21.78 -0.91
CA ASN A 408 -34.12 -21.94 -0.12
C ASN A 408 -32.85 -21.37 -0.80
N GLU A 409 -32.86 -21.21 -2.12
CA GLU A 409 -31.80 -20.56 -2.92
C GLU A 409 -32.20 -19.13 -3.41
N GLY A 410 -33.34 -18.60 -2.94
CA GLY A 410 -33.85 -17.26 -3.27
C GLY A 410 -34.47 -17.10 -4.67
N TYR A 411 -34.76 -18.18 -5.39
CA TYR A 411 -35.38 -18.15 -6.72
C TYR A 411 -36.91 -17.91 -6.67
N ASP A 412 -37.35 -16.89 -5.94
CA ASP A 412 -38.75 -16.64 -5.56
C ASP A 412 -39.73 -16.67 -6.74
N SER A 413 -39.47 -15.93 -7.82
CA SER A 413 -40.33 -15.90 -9.02
C SER A 413 -40.43 -17.25 -9.75
N THR A 414 -39.55 -18.21 -9.45
CA THR A 414 -39.63 -19.59 -9.95
C THR A 414 -40.35 -20.49 -8.95
N SER A 415 -40.15 -20.27 -7.64
CA SER A 415 -40.98 -20.88 -6.59
C SER A 415 -42.47 -20.57 -6.80
N TYR A 416 -42.84 -19.30 -7.00
CA TYR A 416 -44.23 -18.87 -7.21
C TYR A 416 -44.89 -19.53 -8.43
N ARG A 417 -44.20 -19.61 -9.59
CA ARG A 417 -44.70 -20.33 -10.78
C ARG A 417 -44.83 -21.84 -10.54
N THR A 418 -43.94 -22.41 -9.74
CA THR A 418 -44.00 -23.84 -9.37
C THR A 418 -45.19 -24.12 -8.44
N LEU A 419 -45.50 -23.20 -7.52
CA LEU A 419 -46.70 -23.25 -6.67
C LEU A 419 -48.00 -23.01 -7.47
N GLU A 420 -48.03 -22.07 -8.42
CA GLU A 420 -49.19 -21.87 -9.31
C GLU A 420 -49.53 -23.14 -10.10
N ARG A 421 -48.49 -23.83 -10.60
CA ARG A 421 -48.61 -25.12 -11.29
C ARG A 421 -49.00 -26.27 -10.36
N TRP A 422 -48.46 -26.32 -9.14
CA TRP A 422 -48.90 -27.29 -8.12
C TRP A 422 -50.40 -27.16 -7.84
N LEU A 423 -50.87 -25.91 -7.71
CA LEU A 423 -52.27 -25.62 -7.42
C LEU A 423 -53.19 -25.94 -8.60
N SER A 424 -52.81 -25.69 -9.85
CA SER A 424 -53.64 -26.05 -11.00
C SER A 424 -53.76 -27.56 -11.22
N VAL A 425 -52.78 -28.34 -10.77
CA VAL A 425 -52.84 -29.81 -10.78
C VAL A 425 -53.71 -30.36 -9.62
N LYS A 426 -53.55 -29.85 -8.39
CA LYS A 426 -54.30 -30.36 -7.21
C LYS A 426 -55.72 -29.77 -7.08
N TYR A 427 -55.92 -28.53 -7.53
CA TYR A 427 -57.16 -27.75 -7.45
C TYR A 427 -57.57 -27.13 -8.81
N PRO A 428 -57.80 -27.94 -9.87
CA PRO A 428 -58.18 -27.44 -11.20
C PRO A 428 -59.51 -26.67 -11.26
N GLN A 429 -60.32 -26.71 -10.19
CA GLN A 429 -61.53 -25.91 -10.01
C GLN A 429 -61.26 -24.47 -9.52
N ILE A 430 -60.03 -24.14 -9.14
CA ILE A 430 -59.59 -22.79 -8.72
C ILE A 430 -58.80 -22.11 -9.85
N ILE A 431 -57.85 -22.83 -10.45
CA ILE A 431 -57.10 -22.37 -11.62
C ILE A 431 -56.95 -23.51 -12.62
N ASN A 432 -57.33 -23.25 -13.88
CA ASN A 432 -57.19 -24.21 -14.97
C ASN A 432 -55.69 -24.40 -15.31
N PRO A 433 -55.21 -25.64 -15.54
CA PRO A 433 -53.85 -25.88 -16.02
C PRO A 433 -53.41 -25.10 -17.27
N ASN A 434 -54.36 -24.61 -18.08
CA ASN A 434 -54.07 -23.79 -19.27
C ASN A 434 -53.94 -22.28 -18.96
N ASP A 435 -54.33 -21.82 -17.77
CA ASP A 435 -54.37 -20.40 -17.38
C ASP A 435 -53.19 -20.00 -16.46
N VAL A 436 -52.23 -20.91 -16.24
CA VAL A 436 -50.99 -20.69 -15.48
C VAL A 436 -50.08 -19.70 -16.22
N SER A 437 -49.37 -18.83 -15.48
CA SER A 437 -48.50 -17.78 -16.03
C SER A 437 -47.34 -18.38 -16.84
N SER A 438 -47.12 -17.94 -18.08
CA SER A 438 -46.01 -18.45 -18.89
C SER A 438 -44.68 -17.76 -18.58
N GLU A 439 -43.57 -18.35 -19.02
CA GLU A 439 -42.22 -17.81 -18.82
C GLU A 439 -41.94 -16.50 -19.60
N ALA A 440 -42.86 -16.08 -20.47
CA ALA A 440 -42.71 -14.89 -21.32
C ALA A 440 -43.59 -13.71 -20.86
N ASP A 441 -44.52 -13.91 -19.92
CA ASP A 441 -45.56 -12.91 -19.58
C ASP A 441 -45.15 -11.94 -18.46
N LEU A 442 -43.95 -12.08 -17.89
CA LEU A 442 -43.50 -11.35 -16.70
C LEU A 442 -42.28 -10.48 -17.02
N GLY A 443 -42.44 -9.16 -16.86
CA GLY A 443 -41.38 -8.18 -16.93
C GLY A 443 -40.66 -7.95 -15.61
N PHE A 444 -39.68 -7.04 -15.63
CA PHE A 444 -38.83 -6.66 -14.49
C PHE A 444 -39.61 -6.23 -13.22
N THR A 445 -40.85 -5.77 -13.38
CA THR A 445 -41.71 -5.22 -12.33
C THR A 445 -42.66 -6.22 -11.66
N ASP A 446 -42.82 -7.43 -12.21
CA ASP A 446 -44.09 -8.15 -12.06
C ASP A 446 -44.06 -9.26 -10.99
N ARG A 447 -42.94 -9.38 -10.25
CA ARG A 447 -42.74 -10.31 -9.11
C ARG A 447 -43.88 -10.24 -8.09
N GLN A 448 -44.27 -9.02 -7.68
CA GLN A 448 -45.32 -8.83 -6.68
C GLN A 448 -46.70 -9.22 -7.21
N LEU A 449 -47.01 -8.91 -8.48
CA LEU A 449 -48.28 -9.28 -9.11
C LEU A 449 -48.45 -10.80 -9.20
N LEU A 450 -47.35 -11.52 -9.47
CA LEU A 450 -47.34 -12.98 -9.42
C LEU A 450 -47.50 -13.50 -7.98
N HIS A 451 -46.77 -12.95 -7.01
CA HIS A 451 -46.93 -13.31 -5.59
C HIS A 451 -48.39 -13.17 -5.14
N ASP A 452 -48.97 -12.00 -5.32
CA ASP A 452 -50.32 -11.67 -4.84
C ASP A 452 -51.37 -12.57 -5.52
N ARG A 453 -51.24 -12.79 -6.84
CA ARG A 453 -52.08 -13.73 -7.59
C ARG A 453 -52.02 -15.15 -7.02
N VAL A 454 -50.83 -15.70 -6.80
CA VAL A 454 -50.67 -17.08 -6.35
C VAL A 454 -51.14 -17.22 -4.89
N THR A 455 -50.87 -16.23 -4.04
CA THR A 455 -51.36 -16.16 -2.66
C THR A 455 -52.90 -16.11 -2.61
N ASP A 456 -53.56 -15.29 -3.43
CA ASP A 456 -55.03 -15.26 -3.50
C ASP A 456 -55.63 -16.61 -3.95
N LEU A 457 -54.96 -17.34 -4.84
CA LEU A 457 -55.42 -18.67 -5.30
C LEU A 457 -55.22 -19.74 -4.21
N PHE A 458 -54.11 -19.72 -3.46
CA PHE A 458 -53.91 -20.60 -2.31
C PHE A 458 -54.86 -20.27 -1.14
N ILE A 459 -55.18 -18.99 -0.91
CA ILE A 459 -56.20 -18.57 0.06
C ILE A 459 -57.57 -19.13 -0.34
N GLN A 460 -57.94 -19.09 -1.62
CA GLN A 460 -59.18 -19.72 -2.12
C GLN A 460 -59.18 -21.24 -1.89
N ALA A 461 -58.03 -21.92 -2.01
CA ALA A 461 -57.92 -23.35 -1.72
C ALA A 461 -58.11 -23.66 -0.23
N ALA A 462 -57.52 -22.86 0.66
CA ALA A 462 -57.74 -22.98 2.11
C ALA A 462 -59.21 -22.72 2.50
N GLN A 463 -59.87 -21.76 1.83
CA GLN A 463 -61.30 -21.44 2.04
C GLN A 463 -62.28 -22.55 1.63
N LEU A 464 -61.83 -23.60 0.93
CA LEU A 464 -62.67 -24.79 0.67
C LEU A 464 -62.92 -25.62 1.95
N SER A 465 -62.09 -25.49 2.98
CA SER A 465 -62.18 -26.23 4.25
C SER A 465 -62.33 -25.30 5.49
N PRO A 466 -63.37 -24.44 5.55
CA PRO A 466 -63.45 -23.31 6.49
C PRO A 466 -63.68 -23.70 7.98
N SER A 467 -63.86 -24.98 8.29
CA SER A 467 -63.98 -25.49 9.67
C SER A 467 -62.66 -26.00 10.26
N GLY A 468 -61.56 -26.03 9.50
CA GLY A 468 -60.26 -26.57 9.94
C GLY A 468 -60.18 -28.10 9.96
N GLU A 469 -61.25 -28.81 10.33
CA GLU A 469 -61.34 -30.28 10.45
C GLU A 469 -61.02 -31.09 9.17
N GLN A 470 -60.86 -30.43 8.02
CA GLN A 470 -60.47 -31.05 6.73
C GLN A 470 -59.48 -30.17 5.94
N MET A 471 -58.62 -29.43 6.65
CA MET A 471 -57.65 -28.52 6.04
C MET A 471 -56.43 -29.28 5.49
N ASP A 472 -56.19 -29.16 4.18
CA ASP A 472 -55.04 -29.74 3.48
C ASP A 472 -53.71 -29.15 3.99
N PRO A 473 -52.81 -29.95 4.60
CA PRO A 473 -51.51 -29.46 5.07
C PRO A 473 -50.65 -28.87 3.96
N ASP A 474 -50.71 -29.41 2.74
CA ASP A 474 -49.86 -28.94 1.64
C ASP A 474 -50.24 -27.53 1.16
N VAL A 475 -51.53 -27.17 1.22
CA VAL A 475 -52.00 -25.80 0.92
C VAL A 475 -51.45 -24.82 1.94
N GLN A 476 -51.40 -25.21 3.22
CA GLN A 476 -50.76 -24.39 4.26
C GLN A 476 -49.24 -24.34 4.12
N VAL A 477 -48.57 -25.40 3.66
CA VAL A 477 -47.14 -25.36 3.31
C VAL A 477 -46.89 -24.38 2.16
N GLY A 478 -47.74 -24.37 1.12
CA GLY A 478 -47.66 -23.41 0.02
C GLY A 478 -47.88 -21.96 0.46
N LEU A 479 -48.90 -21.70 1.28
CA LEU A 479 -49.12 -20.38 1.90
C LEU A 479 -47.94 -19.95 2.78
N GLY A 480 -47.42 -20.87 3.60
CA GLY A 480 -46.25 -20.60 4.45
C GLY A 480 -45.01 -20.25 3.64
N VAL A 481 -44.77 -20.90 2.50
CA VAL A 481 -43.67 -20.57 1.57
C VAL A 481 -43.87 -19.19 0.92
N LEU A 482 -45.10 -18.86 0.49
CA LEU A 482 -45.41 -17.55 -0.10
C LEU A 482 -45.19 -16.42 0.91
N PHE A 483 -45.78 -16.53 2.11
CA PHE A 483 -45.59 -15.54 3.17
C PHE A 483 -44.14 -15.45 3.67
N TYR A 484 -43.39 -16.56 3.67
CA TYR A 484 -41.94 -16.56 3.97
C TYR A 484 -41.13 -15.80 2.92
N CYS A 485 -41.38 -16.03 1.62
CA CYS A 485 -40.73 -15.28 0.53
C CYS A 485 -41.06 -13.77 0.54
N ALA A 486 -42.25 -13.41 1.04
CA ALA A 486 -42.71 -12.03 1.22
C ALA A 486 -42.38 -11.42 2.61
N GLU A 487 -41.59 -12.11 3.44
CA GLU A 487 -41.18 -11.69 4.79
C GLU A 487 -42.34 -11.45 5.79
N GLU A 488 -43.54 -11.94 5.47
CA GLU A 488 -44.72 -11.91 6.35
C GLU A 488 -44.66 -13.06 7.38
N TYR A 489 -43.56 -13.13 8.13
CA TYR A 489 -43.17 -14.31 8.91
C TYR A 489 -44.22 -14.77 9.93
N ASP A 490 -44.99 -13.86 10.56
CA ASP A 490 -46.07 -14.25 11.47
C ASP A 490 -47.15 -15.08 10.78
N LYS A 491 -47.54 -14.71 9.54
CA LYS A 491 -48.50 -15.49 8.74
C LYS A 491 -47.91 -16.84 8.32
N ALA A 492 -46.61 -16.88 8.00
CA ALA A 492 -45.92 -18.12 7.69
C ALA A 492 -45.84 -19.06 8.91
N VAL A 493 -45.61 -18.53 10.12
CA VAL A 493 -45.69 -19.27 11.38
C VAL A 493 -47.09 -19.83 11.60
N ASP A 494 -48.14 -19.02 11.41
CA ASP A 494 -49.55 -19.48 11.51
C ASP A 494 -49.82 -20.63 10.53
N CYS A 495 -49.40 -20.49 9.27
CA CYS A 495 -49.58 -21.52 8.24
C CYS A 495 -48.85 -22.83 8.57
N PHE A 496 -47.56 -22.78 8.93
CA PHE A 496 -46.81 -23.99 9.29
C PHE A 496 -47.32 -24.63 10.59
N SER A 497 -47.77 -23.82 11.56
CA SER A 497 -48.40 -24.32 12.81
C SER A 497 -49.75 -24.99 12.53
N ALA A 498 -50.54 -24.45 11.61
CA ALA A 498 -51.79 -25.08 11.17
C ALA A 498 -51.53 -26.41 10.42
N ALA A 499 -50.51 -26.45 9.56
CA ALA A 499 -50.09 -27.67 8.86
C ALA A 499 -49.66 -28.78 9.85
N LEU A 500 -48.90 -28.42 10.88
CA LEU A 500 -48.54 -29.31 11.99
C LEU A 500 -49.80 -29.84 12.70
N ALA A 501 -50.70 -28.97 13.15
CA ALA A 501 -51.91 -29.37 13.87
C ALA A 501 -52.85 -30.28 13.06
N SER A 502 -52.99 -30.06 11.75
CA SER A 502 -53.76 -30.95 10.86
C SER A 502 -53.10 -32.33 10.68
N THR A 503 -51.76 -32.38 10.70
CA THR A 503 -50.99 -33.61 10.60
C THR A 503 -51.00 -34.41 11.91
N GLU A 504 -50.78 -33.75 13.06
CA GLU A 504 -50.73 -34.38 14.38
C GLU A 504 -52.10 -34.86 14.88
N SER A 505 -53.19 -34.22 14.46
CA SER A 505 -54.56 -34.67 14.76
C SER A 505 -54.97 -35.97 14.05
N GLY A 506 -54.12 -36.52 13.17
CA GLY A 506 -54.38 -37.75 12.43
C GLY A 506 -55.31 -37.58 11.22
N THR A 507 -55.50 -36.33 10.76
CA THR A 507 -56.42 -35.97 9.68
C THR A 507 -55.82 -36.19 8.28
N SER A 508 -54.48 -36.28 8.18
CA SER A 508 -53.73 -36.62 6.96
C SER A 508 -52.85 -37.86 7.17
N ASN A 509 -52.58 -38.60 6.08
CA ASN A 509 -51.72 -39.79 6.08
C ASN A 509 -50.20 -39.46 6.07
N GLN A 510 -49.81 -38.18 6.08
CA GLN A 510 -48.42 -37.71 5.90
C GLN A 510 -47.56 -37.76 7.18
N GLN A 511 -47.82 -38.69 8.11
CA GLN A 511 -47.11 -38.78 9.39
C GLN A 511 -45.58 -38.99 9.23
N GLU A 512 -45.14 -39.60 8.11
CA GLU A 512 -43.73 -39.75 7.74
C GLU A 512 -43.01 -38.44 7.32
N GLN A 513 -43.70 -37.29 7.32
CA GLN A 513 -43.14 -35.98 6.93
C GLN A 513 -43.09 -34.93 8.05
N LEU A 514 -43.50 -35.28 9.28
CA LEU A 514 -43.70 -34.33 10.38
C LEU A 514 -42.42 -33.52 10.73
N HIS A 515 -41.24 -34.13 10.62
CA HIS A 515 -39.94 -33.45 10.82
C HIS A 515 -39.71 -32.31 9.84
N LEU A 516 -40.21 -32.42 8.60
CA LEU A 516 -40.06 -31.38 7.57
C LEU A 516 -40.87 -30.13 7.94
N LEU A 517 -42.08 -30.31 8.50
CA LEU A 517 -42.91 -29.20 8.97
C LEU A 517 -42.27 -28.49 10.18
N TRP A 518 -41.76 -29.25 11.14
CA TRP A 518 -41.03 -28.70 12.29
C TRP A 518 -39.79 -27.89 11.88
N ASN A 519 -39.00 -28.35 10.91
CA ASN A 519 -37.88 -27.56 10.36
C ASN A 519 -38.33 -26.29 9.60
N ARG A 520 -39.49 -26.29 8.94
CA ARG A 520 -40.05 -25.08 8.29
C ARG A 520 -40.50 -24.04 9.31
N LEU A 521 -41.19 -24.50 10.36
CA LEU A 521 -41.56 -23.66 11.48
C LEU A 521 -40.30 -23.07 12.14
N GLY A 522 -39.29 -23.88 12.43
CA GLY A 522 -38.00 -23.42 12.95
C GLY A 522 -37.32 -22.38 12.06
N ALA A 523 -37.26 -22.59 10.74
CA ALA A 523 -36.66 -21.64 9.81
C ALA A 523 -37.42 -20.30 9.75
N THR A 524 -38.75 -20.35 9.86
CA THR A 524 -39.59 -19.15 9.89
C THR A 524 -39.44 -18.40 11.22
N LEU A 525 -39.43 -19.12 12.34
CA LEU A 525 -39.19 -18.56 13.67
C LEU A 525 -37.81 -17.90 13.76
N ALA A 526 -36.76 -18.57 13.29
CA ALA A 526 -35.40 -18.02 13.29
C ALA A 526 -35.33 -16.72 12.47
N ASN A 527 -35.81 -16.73 11.22
CA ASN A 527 -35.85 -15.54 10.36
C ASN A 527 -36.67 -14.39 10.96
N SER A 528 -37.75 -14.67 11.69
CA SER A 528 -38.56 -13.66 12.41
C SER A 528 -37.88 -13.08 13.66
N GLY A 529 -36.66 -13.52 13.98
CA GLY A 529 -35.92 -13.14 15.20
C GLY A 529 -36.23 -14.01 16.43
N ARG A 530 -37.24 -14.88 16.35
CA ARG A 530 -37.67 -15.82 17.42
C ARG A 530 -36.78 -17.07 17.47
N SER A 531 -35.46 -16.85 17.51
CA SER A 531 -34.46 -17.94 17.44
C SER A 531 -34.46 -18.88 18.66
N GLU A 532 -35.00 -18.46 19.81
CA GLU A 532 -35.21 -19.35 20.97
C GLU A 532 -36.31 -20.39 20.69
N GLU A 533 -37.48 -19.95 20.21
CA GLU A 533 -38.58 -20.85 19.80
C GLU A 533 -38.20 -21.71 18.58
N ALA A 534 -37.31 -21.21 17.71
CA ALA A 534 -36.77 -21.98 16.61
C ALA A 534 -35.96 -23.20 17.07
N ILE A 535 -35.21 -23.09 18.18
CA ILE A 535 -34.45 -24.20 18.76
C ILE A 535 -35.39 -25.34 19.15
N GLU A 536 -36.48 -25.05 19.87
CA GLU A 536 -37.48 -26.07 20.23
C GLU A 536 -38.06 -26.76 18.99
N ALA A 537 -38.36 -26.01 17.93
CA ALA A 537 -38.87 -26.55 16.67
C ALA A 537 -37.86 -27.46 15.95
N TYR A 538 -36.56 -27.11 15.92
CA TYR A 538 -35.53 -27.99 15.37
C TYR A 538 -35.26 -29.22 16.25
N GLU A 539 -35.37 -29.10 17.58
CA GLU A 539 -35.32 -30.26 18.48
C GLU A 539 -36.46 -31.24 18.20
N GLN A 540 -37.70 -30.78 17.98
CA GLN A 540 -38.78 -31.68 17.55
C GLN A 540 -38.47 -32.34 16.19
N ALA A 541 -37.95 -31.59 15.21
CA ALA A 541 -37.55 -32.15 13.93
C ALA A 541 -36.46 -33.25 14.06
N LEU A 542 -35.51 -33.07 14.98
CA LEU A 542 -34.43 -34.04 15.24
C LEU A 542 -34.84 -35.18 16.17
N ASN A 543 -35.82 -34.99 17.06
CA ASN A 543 -36.42 -36.07 17.85
C ASN A 543 -37.20 -37.05 16.95
N ILE A 544 -37.83 -36.54 15.88
CA ILE A 544 -38.54 -37.35 14.87
C ILE A 544 -37.53 -37.98 13.88
N ASN A 545 -36.54 -37.22 13.40
CA ASN A 545 -35.51 -37.71 12.48
C ASN A 545 -34.11 -37.23 12.90
N PRO A 546 -33.38 -38.02 13.72
CA PRO A 546 -32.07 -37.62 14.26
C PRO A 546 -31.00 -37.31 13.21
N ASN A 547 -31.11 -37.89 12.01
CA ASN A 547 -30.17 -37.77 10.89
C ASN A 547 -30.57 -36.69 9.86
N PHE A 548 -31.56 -35.84 10.17
CA PHE A 548 -31.96 -34.70 9.34
C PHE A 548 -30.90 -33.59 9.38
N VAL A 549 -29.89 -33.68 8.49
CA VAL A 549 -28.70 -32.83 8.50
C VAL A 549 -29.04 -31.33 8.44
N ARG A 550 -30.01 -30.95 7.60
CA ARG A 550 -30.49 -29.57 7.48
C ARG A 550 -31.05 -29.01 8.80
N ALA A 551 -31.89 -29.75 9.52
CA ALA A 551 -32.40 -29.29 10.82
C ALA A 551 -31.26 -29.13 11.85
N ARG A 552 -30.24 -30.01 11.81
CA ARG A 552 -29.06 -29.89 12.69
C ARG A 552 -28.14 -28.72 12.32
N TYR A 553 -28.03 -28.39 11.03
CA TYR A 553 -27.34 -27.19 10.56
C TYR A 553 -28.06 -25.92 11.02
N ASN A 554 -29.38 -25.84 10.76
CA ASN A 554 -30.22 -24.71 11.09
C ASN A 554 -30.32 -24.45 12.61
N LEU A 555 -30.37 -25.52 13.42
CA LEU A 555 -30.24 -25.45 14.87
C LEU A 555 -28.91 -24.77 15.27
N GLY A 556 -27.81 -25.13 14.62
CA GLY A 556 -26.52 -24.46 14.78
C GLY A 556 -26.57 -22.97 14.44
N VAL A 557 -27.25 -22.58 13.35
CA VAL A 557 -27.43 -21.16 12.99
C VAL A 557 -28.28 -20.41 14.03
N SER A 558 -29.35 -21.01 14.56
CA SER A 558 -30.16 -20.39 15.61
C SER A 558 -29.41 -20.23 16.93
N CYS A 559 -28.57 -21.21 17.30
CA CYS A 559 -27.63 -21.07 18.40
C CYS A 559 -26.62 -19.92 18.18
N ILE A 560 -26.22 -19.63 16.93
CA ILE A 560 -25.41 -18.43 16.62
C ILE A 560 -26.20 -17.14 16.84
N ASN A 561 -27.45 -17.08 16.40
CA ASN A 561 -28.30 -15.89 16.52
C ASN A 561 -28.50 -15.46 18.00
N ILE A 562 -28.57 -16.42 18.94
CA ILE A 562 -28.69 -16.15 20.38
C ILE A 562 -27.36 -16.05 21.14
N GLY A 563 -26.21 -16.13 20.45
CA GLY A 563 -24.88 -16.02 21.07
C GLY A 563 -24.30 -17.33 21.64
N CYS A 564 -25.06 -18.42 21.61
CA CYS A 564 -24.66 -19.76 22.05
C CYS A 564 -23.81 -20.48 20.97
N TYR A 565 -22.68 -19.87 20.58
CA TYR A 565 -21.76 -20.55 19.65
C TYR A 565 -21.12 -21.87 20.17
N PRO A 566 -21.14 -22.29 21.48
CA PRO A 566 -20.65 -23.61 21.87
C PRO A 566 -21.54 -24.74 21.36
N GLU A 567 -22.83 -24.63 21.65
CA GLU A 567 -23.88 -25.52 21.16
C GLU A 567 -23.91 -25.45 19.63
N ALA A 568 -23.81 -24.24 19.04
CA ALA A 568 -23.69 -24.10 17.59
C ALA A 568 -22.51 -24.89 16.99
N ALA A 569 -21.32 -24.78 17.58
CA ALA A 569 -20.14 -25.50 17.10
C ALA A 569 -20.34 -27.02 17.20
N GLN A 570 -20.99 -27.51 18.26
CA GLN A 570 -21.35 -28.92 18.39
C GLN A 570 -22.38 -29.36 17.33
N HIS A 571 -23.46 -28.60 17.13
CA HIS A 571 -24.49 -28.89 16.13
C HIS A 571 -23.93 -28.86 14.71
N LEU A 572 -23.15 -27.83 14.34
CA LEU A 572 -22.49 -27.71 13.04
C LEU A 572 -21.48 -28.84 12.82
N LEU A 573 -20.61 -29.14 13.79
CA LEU A 573 -19.66 -30.26 13.68
C LEU A 573 -20.36 -31.63 13.58
N GLY A 574 -21.56 -31.76 14.18
CA GLY A 574 -22.44 -32.92 14.08
C GLY A 574 -23.15 -33.03 12.72
N ALA A 575 -23.68 -31.94 12.17
CA ALA A 575 -24.21 -31.92 10.80
C ALA A 575 -23.11 -32.29 9.79
N LEU A 576 -21.91 -31.75 9.98
CA LEU A 576 -20.72 -32.10 9.23
C LEU A 576 -20.21 -33.54 9.49
N SER A 577 -20.51 -34.17 10.64
CA SER A 577 -20.18 -35.58 10.86
C SER A 577 -21.17 -36.51 10.17
N MET A 578 -22.44 -36.12 10.01
CA MET A 578 -23.44 -36.90 9.25
C MET A 578 -23.12 -36.99 7.75
N HIS A 579 -22.43 -35.99 7.18
CA HIS A 579 -21.84 -36.08 5.85
C HIS A 579 -20.65 -37.05 5.75
N ARG A 580 -20.06 -37.50 6.87
CA ARG A 580 -19.10 -38.60 6.91
C ARG A 580 -19.82 -39.89 7.25
N VAL A 581 -19.97 -40.78 6.28
CA VAL A 581 -20.52 -42.13 6.50
C VAL A 581 -19.45 -43.07 7.11
N VAL A 582 -18.78 -42.60 8.17
CA VAL A 582 -17.62 -43.24 8.80
C VAL A 582 -17.74 -43.18 10.32
N GLU A 583 -18.76 -43.86 10.84
CA GLU A 583 -18.65 -44.69 12.05
C GLU A 583 -19.22 -46.08 11.71
N GLN A 584 -18.95 -47.09 12.55
CA GLN A 584 -18.99 -48.51 12.14
C GLN A 584 -20.28 -48.97 11.45
N GLU A 585 -21.44 -48.57 11.97
CA GLU A 585 -22.76 -49.02 11.49
C GLU A 585 -22.99 -48.73 10.00
N GLY A 586 -22.51 -47.58 9.51
CA GLY A 586 -22.63 -47.22 8.08
C GLY A 586 -21.83 -48.12 7.16
N ARG A 587 -20.64 -48.58 7.62
CA ARG A 587 -19.80 -49.53 6.89
C ARG A 587 -20.31 -50.96 7.01
N GLU A 588 -20.83 -51.34 8.18
CA GLU A 588 -21.40 -52.67 8.42
C GLU A 588 -22.68 -52.87 7.60
N ARG A 589 -23.62 -51.92 7.64
CA ARG A 589 -24.86 -51.96 6.82
C ARG A 589 -24.58 -51.94 5.32
N ALA A 590 -23.57 -51.18 4.86
CA ALA A 590 -23.15 -51.23 3.45
C ALA A 590 -22.55 -52.60 3.05
N ARG A 591 -21.76 -53.23 3.92
CA ARG A 591 -21.22 -54.59 3.71
C ARG A 591 -22.32 -55.67 3.75
N GLU A 592 -23.37 -55.51 4.56
CA GLU A 592 -24.52 -56.42 4.57
C GLU A 592 -25.32 -56.35 3.25
N ILE A 593 -25.63 -55.13 2.78
CA ILE A 593 -26.41 -54.92 1.55
C ILE A 593 -25.66 -55.40 0.30
N VAL A 594 -24.33 -55.23 0.26
CA VAL A 594 -23.47 -55.63 -0.88
C VAL A 594 -22.88 -57.05 -0.69
N GLY A 595 -23.30 -57.77 0.36
CA GLY A 595 -22.74 -59.06 0.81
C GLY A 595 -23.02 -60.29 -0.07
N GLY A 596 -22.74 -60.21 -1.38
CA GLY A 596 -22.92 -61.30 -2.34
C GLY A 596 -21.73 -61.46 -3.30
N GLU A 597 -20.85 -62.44 -3.01
CA GLU A 597 -19.74 -62.94 -3.84
C GLU A 597 -18.63 -61.94 -4.32
N GLY A 598 -18.74 -60.64 -4.05
CA GLY A 598 -17.71 -59.64 -4.39
C GLY A 598 -17.16 -58.87 -3.17
N GLY A 599 -15.91 -59.14 -2.77
CA GLY A 599 -15.25 -58.43 -1.66
C GLY A 599 -14.72 -57.06 -2.06
N ILE A 600 -15.25 -55.99 -1.46
CA ILE A 600 -14.76 -54.60 -1.58
C ILE A 600 -13.87 -54.30 -0.37
N ASP A 601 -12.73 -53.61 -0.58
CA ASP A 601 -11.83 -53.22 0.51
C ASP A 601 -12.17 -51.85 1.14
N ASP A 602 -11.66 -51.60 2.35
CA ASP A 602 -11.99 -50.42 3.14
C ASP A 602 -11.49 -49.10 2.53
N GLU A 603 -10.42 -49.14 1.74
CA GLU A 603 -9.90 -47.96 1.05
C GLU A 603 -10.70 -47.66 -0.23
N GLN A 604 -11.22 -48.71 -0.89
CA GLN A 604 -12.20 -48.60 -1.95
C GLN A 604 -13.53 -48.04 -1.42
N LEU A 605 -14.01 -48.52 -0.29
CA LEU A 605 -15.22 -48.00 0.37
C LEU A 605 -15.08 -46.51 0.78
N ASP A 606 -13.92 -46.10 1.31
CA ASP A 606 -13.63 -44.70 1.66
C ASP A 606 -13.37 -43.78 0.45
N ARG A 607 -13.14 -44.34 -0.74
CA ARG A 607 -13.26 -43.61 -2.01
C ARG A 607 -14.72 -43.46 -2.40
N MET A 608 -15.45 -44.57 -2.42
CA MET A 608 -16.82 -44.66 -2.95
C MET A 608 -17.85 -43.80 -2.20
N ILE A 609 -17.71 -43.62 -0.89
CA ILE A 609 -18.67 -42.82 -0.10
C ILE A 609 -18.24 -41.34 0.02
N HIS A 610 -17.10 -40.94 -0.55
CA HIS A 610 -16.63 -39.56 -0.50
C HIS A 610 -17.23 -38.71 -1.62
N VAL A 611 -18.56 -38.53 -1.57
CA VAL A 611 -19.41 -37.79 -2.51
C VAL A 611 -18.68 -36.54 -3.05
N SER A 612 -18.46 -36.52 -4.34
CA SER A 612 -17.43 -35.72 -5.02
C SER A 612 -17.99 -34.69 -5.99
N GLN A 613 -19.14 -35.00 -6.61
CA GLN A 613 -19.83 -34.14 -7.56
C GLN A 613 -21.06 -33.46 -6.94
N ASN A 614 -21.65 -34.07 -5.89
CA ASN A 614 -22.81 -33.56 -5.15
C ASN A 614 -22.47 -33.20 -3.68
N GLN A 615 -21.62 -32.19 -3.48
CA GLN A 615 -21.29 -31.65 -2.15
C GLN A 615 -22.25 -30.54 -1.71
N SER A 616 -22.34 -30.31 -0.39
CA SER A 616 -23.14 -29.23 0.19
C SER A 616 -22.38 -27.92 0.10
N THR A 617 -22.94 -26.90 -0.55
CA THR A 617 -22.39 -25.55 -0.62
C THR A 617 -22.16 -24.97 0.78
N ASN A 618 -23.18 -25.03 1.63
CA ASN A 618 -23.18 -24.43 2.96
C ASN A 618 -22.23 -25.16 3.95
N LEU A 619 -22.14 -26.50 3.89
CA LEU A 619 -21.30 -27.27 4.82
C LEU A 619 -19.84 -27.44 4.36
N TYR A 620 -19.53 -27.58 3.07
CA TYR A 620 -18.15 -27.96 2.69
C TYR A 620 -17.12 -26.83 2.82
N ASP A 621 -17.48 -25.55 2.70
CA ASP A 621 -16.49 -24.47 2.87
C ASP A 621 -15.99 -24.34 4.33
N THR A 622 -16.80 -24.73 5.34
CA THR A 622 -16.32 -24.85 6.74
C THR A 622 -15.43 -26.09 6.98
N ARG A 623 -15.26 -26.98 6.00
CA ARG A 623 -14.34 -28.13 6.07
C ARG A 623 -13.50 -28.28 4.80
N ARG A 624 -12.34 -27.60 4.77
CA ARG A 624 -11.19 -27.91 3.88
C ARG A 624 -10.08 -28.74 4.57
N PRO A 625 -10.28 -30.03 4.92
CA PRO A 625 -9.15 -30.90 5.19
C PRO A 625 -8.34 -31.06 3.90
N HIS A 626 -7.04 -30.80 3.95
CA HIS A 626 -6.18 -30.81 2.76
C HIS A 626 -5.96 -32.25 2.24
N ARG A 627 -6.88 -32.78 1.44
CA ARG A 627 -6.58 -33.88 0.50
C ARG A 627 -5.60 -33.34 -0.54
N TYR A 628 -4.48 -34.04 -0.76
CA TYR A 628 -3.43 -33.67 -1.71
C TYR A 628 -3.82 -33.95 -3.19
N THR A 629 -4.95 -33.41 -3.65
CA THR A 629 -5.00 -32.96 -5.05
C THR A 629 -3.96 -31.84 -5.17
N MET A 630 -2.89 -32.06 -5.95
CA MET A 630 -1.83 -31.06 -6.11
C MET A 630 -2.37 -29.88 -6.92
N ALA A 631 -2.88 -28.89 -6.19
CA ALA A 631 -3.65 -27.76 -6.69
C ALA A 631 -2.87 -26.98 -7.76
N VAL A 632 -3.60 -26.54 -8.78
CA VAL A 632 -3.10 -25.60 -9.78
C VAL A 632 -2.98 -24.22 -9.14
N VAL A 633 -1.74 -23.76 -8.96
CA VAL A 633 -1.41 -22.48 -8.31
C VAL A 633 -1.24 -21.40 -9.37
N THR A 634 -1.74 -20.18 -9.12
CA THR A 634 -1.54 -19.03 -10.03
C THR A 634 -0.17 -18.38 -9.84
N GLY A 635 0.32 -17.65 -10.86
CA GLY A 635 1.52 -16.82 -10.72
C GLY A 635 1.42 -15.82 -9.56
N ALA A 636 0.27 -15.15 -9.41
CA ALA A 636 -0.03 -14.28 -8.27
C ALA A 636 0.18 -14.97 -6.91
N GLN A 637 -0.36 -16.18 -6.74
CA GLN A 637 -0.17 -17.00 -5.54
C GLN A 637 1.30 -17.38 -5.31
N LEU A 638 2.06 -17.67 -6.37
CA LEU A 638 3.50 -17.96 -6.27
C LEU A 638 4.29 -16.72 -5.81
N ILE A 639 3.95 -15.53 -6.32
CA ILE A 639 4.59 -14.26 -5.94
C ILE A 639 4.29 -13.95 -4.46
N ALA A 640 3.01 -13.94 -4.07
CA ALA A 640 2.57 -13.60 -2.72
C ALA A 640 3.13 -14.57 -1.67
N ARG A 641 3.11 -15.88 -1.93
CA ARG A 641 3.74 -16.90 -1.05
C ARG A 641 5.24 -16.70 -0.95
N SER A 642 5.91 -16.37 -2.06
CA SER A 642 7.36 -16.09 -2.04
C SER A 642 7.72 -14.90 -1.16
N LEU A 643 6.89 -13.85 -1.12
CA LEU A 643 7.09 -12.70 -0.25
C LEU A 643 6.87 -13.05 1.23
N ARG A 644 5.77 -13.76 1.54
CA ARG A 644 5.50 -14.26 2.90
C ARG A 644 6.65 -15.11 3.43
N ASP A 645 7.16 -16.04 2.61
CA ASP A 645 8.21 -16.99 3.01
C ASP A 645 9.62 -16.37 3.02
N LEU A 646 9.79 -15.18 2.44
CA LEU A 646 10.95 -14.30 2.66
C LEU A 646 10.84 -13.49 3.97
N GLY A 647 9.71 -13.53 4.66
CA GLY A 647 9.44 -12.75 5.86
C GLY A 647 9.12 -11.27 5.56
N VAL A 648 8.43 -11.01 4.44
CA VAL A 648 7.82 -9.71 4.12
C VAL A 648 6.51 -9.58 4.87
N THR A 649 6.40 -8.54 5.71
CA THR A 649 5.21 -8.25 6.52
C THR A 649 4.36 -7.10 5.96
N VAL A 650 4.93 -6.26 5.10
CA VAL A 650 4.27 -5.11 4.49
C VAL A 650 4.71 -4.91 3.04
N ILE A 651 3.76 -4.52 2.19
CA ILE A 651 3.99 -4.09 0.81
C ILE A 651 3.41 -2.68 0.68
N PHE A 652 4.21 -1.75 0.17
CA PHE A 652 3.76 -0.41 -0.22
C PHE A 652 3.46 -0.45 -1.72
N GLY A 653 2.35 0.11 -2.20
CA GLY A 653 2.05 -0.01 -3.62
C GLY A 653 0.86 0.80 -4.12
N ILE A 654 0.51 0.56 -5.37
CA ILE A 654 -0.75 0.98 -5.99
C ILE A 654 -1.13 -0.10 -7.02
N VAL A 655 -2.41 -0.48 -7.02
CA VAL A 655 -2.92 -1.62 -7.81
C VAL A 655 -3.55 -1.18 -9.12
N GLY A 656 -3.66 -2.13 -10.03
CA GLY A 656 -4.23 -2.00 -11.37
C GLY A 656 -3.78 -3.19 -12.21
N ILE A 657 -4.22 -3.28 -13.46
CA ILE A 657 -3.81 -4.38 -14.35
C ILE A 657 -2.27 -4.33 -14.53
N PRO A 658 -1.52 -5.44 -14.39
CA PRO A 658 -1.93 -6.82 -14.08
C PRO A 658 -1.56 -7.29 -12.65
N VAL A 659 -1.49 -6.39 -11.66
CA VAL A 659 -0.94 -6.69 -10.30
C VAL A 659 -1.97 -6.74 -9.17
N VAL A 660 -3.26 -6.55 -9.45
CA VAL A 660 -4.34 -6.62 -8.43
C VAL A 660 -4.28 -7.96 -7.71
N GLU A 661 -4.21 -9.05 -8.48
CA GLU A 661 -4.22 -10.43 -7.98
C GLU A 661 -3.02 -10.72 -7.07
N ILE A 662 -1.88 -10.05 -7.27
CA ILE A 662 -0.70 -10.17 -6.38
C ILE A 662 -0.98 -9.50 -5.03
N ALA A 663 -1.65 -8.35 -5.02
CA ALA A 663 -1.98 -7.63 -3.80
C ALA A 663 -3.03 -8.40 -2.98
N GLU A 664 -4.10 -8.87 -3.61
CA GLU A 664 -5.14 -9.67 -2.94
C GLU A 664 -4.59 -10.97 -2.35
N GLU A 665 -3.77 -11.72 -3.11
CA GLU A 665 -3.13 -12.92 -2.59
C GLU A 665 -2.09 -12.62 -1.49
N ALA A 666 -1.49 -11.42 -1.46
CA ALA A 666 -0.63 -10.99 -0.36
C ALA A 666 -1.45 -10.66 0.91
N ILE A 667 -2.58 -9.97 0.76
CA ILE A 667 -3.53 -9.65 1.84
C ILE A 667 -4.09 -10.94 2.45
N ASN A 668 -4.53 -11.88 1.61
CA ASN A 668 -5.03 -13.20 2.02
C ASN A 668 -3.99 -14.06 2.75
N LEU A 669 -2.69 -13.75 2.62
CA LEU A 669 -1.59 -14.38 3.32
C LEU A 669 -1.13 -13.61 4.58
N GLY A 670 -1.85 -12.56 4.97
CA GLY A 670 -1.56 -11.72 6.13
C GLY A 670 -0.44 -10.70 5.93
N ILE A 671 -0.02 -10.44 4.69
CA ILE A 671 0.91 -9.36 4.37
C ILE A 671 0.11 -8.05 4.29
N ARG A 672 0.51 -7.05 5.08
CA ARG A 672 -0.18 -5.75 5.11
C ARG A 672 0.07 -4.99 3.80
N PHE A 673 -0.97 -4.77 2.99
CA PHE A 673 -0.89 -3.94 1.81
C PHE A 673 -1.23 -2.47 2.12
N VAL A 674 -0.35 -1.56 1.74
CA VAL A 674 -0.48 -0.12 1.96
C VAL A 674 -0.56 0.58 0.61
N ALA A 675 -1.78 0.93 0.21
CA ALA A 675 -2.10 1.56 -1.07
C ALA A 675 -1.90 3.09 -1.03
N PHE A 676 -1.15 3.63 -2.00
CA PHE A 676 -0.84 5.06 -2.15
C PHE A 676 -1.63 5.70 -3.30
N ARG A 677 -1.46 7.01 -3.47
CA ARG A 677 -2.05 7.80 -4.56
C ARG A 677 -1.06 8.08 -5.70
N ASN A 678 0.24 7.86 -5.49
CA ASN A 678 1.23 7.78 -6.56
C ASN A 678 2.35 6.76 -6.26
N GLU A 679 2.86 6.09 -7.30
CA GLU A 679 3.97 5.12 -7.19
C GLU A 679 5.25 5.76 -6.63
N GLN A 680 5.47 7.05 -6.89
CA GLN A 680 6.58 7.81 -6.30
C GLN A 680 6.55 7.73 -4.76
N ALA A 681 5.39 7.98 -4.15
CA ALA A 681 5.26 7.96 -2.70
C ALA A 681 5.41 6.54 -2.12
N CYS A 682 4.84 5.52 -2.76
CA CYS A 682 4.98 4.14 -2.30
C CYS A 682 6.42 3.61 -2.42
N SER A 683 7.15 4.01 -3.48
CA SER A 683 8.54 3.62 -3.69
C SER A 683 9.50 4.39 -2.78
N TYR A 684 9.22 5.65 -2.43
CA TYR A 684 9.88 6.33 -1.31
C TYR A 684 9.62 5.61 0.02
N ALA A 685 8.37 5.29 0.35
CA ALA A 685 7.98 4.61 1.58
C ALA A 685 8.71 3.27 1.75
N ALA A 686 8.63 2.39 0.75
CA ALA A 686 9.34 1.11 0.72
C ALA A 686 10.86 1.28 0.89
N SER A 687 11.47 2.30 0.25
CA SER A 687 12.91 2.55 0.37
C SER A 687 13.34 2.89 1.81
N VAL A 688 12.63 3.78 2.50
CA VAL A 688 13.02 4.19 3.86
C VAL A 688 12.57 3.19 4.92
N TYR A 689 11.47 2.47 4.70
CA TYR A 689 11.10 1.30 5.51
C TYR A 689 12.26 0.30 5.58
N GLY A 690 12.93 0.06 4.45
CA GLY A 690 14.08 -0.84 4.41
C GLY A 690 15.33 -0.32 5.12
N TYR A 691 15.53 0.99 5.17
CA TYR A 691 16.55 1.62 6.02
C TYR A 691 16.25 1.47 7.52
N MET A 692 15.00 1.76 7.90
CA MET A 692 14.55 1.73 9.30
C MET A 692 14.53 0.31 9.86
N THR A 693 13.95 -0.67 9.15
CA THR A 693 13.88 -2.06 9.60
C THR A 693 15.19 -2.83 9.41
N GLY A 694 15.99 -2.48 8.39
CA GLY A 694 17.18 -3.24 8.02
C GLY A 694 16.89 -4.47 7.14
N ARG A 695 15.64 -4.67 6.69
CA ARG A 695 15.24 -5.67 5.68
C ARG A 695 14.86 -4.96 4.36
N PRO A 696 14.85 -5.62 3.20
CA PRO A 696 14.24 -5.06 1.99
C PRO A 696 12.78 -4.64 2.21
N GLY A 697 12.47 -3.37 1.96
CA GLY A 697 11.09 -2.91 1.83
C GLY A 697 10.56 -3.22 0.43
N VAL A 698 9.30 -3.63 0.32
CA VAL A 698 8.70 -4.10 -0.94
C VAL A 698 7.76 -3.05 -1.50
N CYS A 699 7.96 -2.74 -2.79
CA CYS A 699 7.13 -1.86 -3.60
C CYS A 699 6.43 -2.69 -4.68
N LEU A 700 5.11 -2.56 -4.85
CA LEU A 700 4.32 -3.23 -5.90
C LEU A 700 3.57 -2.19 -6.74
N VAL A 701 3.78 -2.20 -8.06
CA VAL A 701 3.21 -1.21 -9.00
C VAL A 701 2.76 -1.85 -10.32
N VAL A 702 1.96 -1.12 -11.10
CA VAL A 702 1.58 -1.51 -12.46
C VAL A 702 2.74 -1.37 -13.46
N GLY A 703 2.56 -1.88 -14.67
CA GLY A 703 3.52 -1.75 -15.76
C GLY A 703 3.64 -0.33 -16.31
N GLY A 704 4.43 -0.19 -17.39
CA GLY A 704 4.60 1.06 -18.14
C GLY A 704 4.69 2.34 -17.28
N PRO A 705 3.61 3.16 -17.20
CA PRO A 705 3.58 4.38 -16.39
C PRO A 705 3.91 4.15 -14.90
N GLY A 706 3.47 3.04 -14.29
CA GLY A 706 3.73 2.77 -12.87
C GLY A 706 5.21 2.58 -12.58
N VAL A 707 5.92 1.89 -13.49
CA VAL A 707 7.39 1.81 -13.45
C VAL A 707 8.02 3.20 -13.60
N LEU A 708 7.54 4.02 -14.53
CA LEU A 708 8.07 5.37 -14.78
C LEU A 708 7.86 6.32 -13.59
N HIS A 709 6.77 6.19 -12.84
CA HIS A 709 6.57 6.92 -11.59
C HIS A 709 7.44 6.37 -10.45
N ALA A 710 7.56 5.04 -10.33
CA ALA A 710 8.40 4.37 -9.34
C ALA A 710 9.92 4.62 -9.52
N LEU A 711 10.37 5.02 -10.71
CA LEU A 711 11.76 5.42 -10.98
C LEU A 711 12.26 6.48 -9.99
N ALA A 712 11.39 7.36 -9.49
CA ALA A 712 11.74 8.37 -8.49
C ALA A 712 12.23 7.74 -7.17
N GLY A 713 11.49 6.77 -6.62
CA GLY A 713 11.89 6.03 -5.43
C GLY A 713 13.06 5.09 -5.66
N ILE A 714 13.18 4.51 -6.86
CA ILE A 714 14.36 3.71 -7.26
C ILE A 714 15.62 4.60 -7.27
N GLY A 715 15.56 5.79 -7.89
CA GLY A 715 16.67 6.74 -7.91
C GLY A 715 17.07 7.22 -6.52
N ASN A 716 16.09 7.62 -5.69
CA ASN A 716 16.31 8.01 -4.29
C ASN A 716 16.92 6.84 -3.48
N SER A 717 16.42 5.62 -3.65
CA SER A 717 16.93 4.41 -2.99
C SER A 717 18.37 4.10 -3.38
N SER A 718 18.70 4.17 -4.68
CA SER A 718 20.05 3.94 -5.21
C SER A 718 21.04 5.00 -4.70
N ALA A 719 20.64 6.28 -4.72
CA ALA A 719 21.43 7.38 -4.19
C ALA A 719 21.60 7.31 -2.66
N ASN A 720 20.63 6.79 -1.90
CA ASN A 720 20.71 6.67 -0.45
C ASN A 720 21.32 5.35 0.04
N ASN A 721 21.42 4.34 -0.83
CA ASN A 721 21.84 2.97 -0.53
C ASN A 721 20.91 2.30 0.49
N PHE A 722 19.62 2.35 0.20
CA PHE A 722 18.56 1.70 0.98
C PHE A 722 18.09 0.41 0.28
N PRO A 723 17.73 -0.65 1.04
CA PRO A 723 17.26 -1.89 0.43
C PRO A 723 15.78 -1.76 0.01
N LEU A 724 15.56 -1.60 -1.30
CA LEU A 724 14.25 -1.60 -1.96
C LEU A 724 14.11 -2.80 -2.91
N LEU A 725 13.02 -3.56 -2.81
CA LEU A 725 12.58 -4.53 -3.80
C LEU A 725 11.36 -3.96 -4.52
N VAL A 726 11.49 -3.68 -5.82
CA VAL A 726 10.36 -3.28 -6.68
C VAL A 726 9.88 -4.50 -7.47
N LEU A 727 8.58 -4.77 -7.39
CA LEU A 727 7.85 -5.68 -8.24
C LEU A 727 6.96 -4.84 -9.15
N ALA A 728 6.99 -5.09 -10.45
CA ALA A 728 6.02 -4.47 -11.36
C ALA A 728 5.43 -5.49 -12.31
N GLY A 729 4.14 -5.32 -12.61
CA GLY A 729 3.52 -5.99 -13.73
C GLY A 729 4.13 -5.53 -15.06
N SER A 730 3.97 -6.32 -16.12
CA SER A 730 4.27 -5.90 -17.49
C SER A 730 3.25 -6.44 -18.48
N ALA A 731 3.26 -5.91 -19.71
CA ALA A 731 2.52 -6.49 -20.83
C ALA A 731 2.86 -7.97 -21.02
N GLU A 732 1.93 -8.74 -21.61
CA GLU A 732 2.09 -10.16 -21.87
C GLU A 732 3.37 -10.47 -22.67
N THR A 733 3.98 -11.63 -22.42
CA THR A 733 5.17 -12.07 -23.18
C THR A 733 4.93 -12.17 -24.70
N THR A 734 3.68 -12.37 -25.12
CA THR A 734 3.29 -12.40 -26.54
C THR A 734 3.06 -11.01 -27.16
N GLY A 735 2.94 -9.96 -26.34
CA GLY A 735 2.59 -8.60 -26.74
C GLY A 735 3.75 -7.72 -27.22
N VAL A 736 4.99 -8.15 -27.00
CA VAL A 736 6.20 -7.35 -27.24
C VAL A 736 6.35 -6.92 -28.72
N THR A 737 6.78 -5.68 -28.93
CA THR A 737 6.87 -4.93 -30.18
C THR A 737 5.55 -4.73 -30.93
N LYS A 738 4.40 -4.71 -30.25
CA LYS A 738 3.07 -4.50 -30.87
C LYS A 738 2.39 -3.21 -30.45
N GLY A 739 2.92 -2.48 -29.47
CA GLY A 739 2.19 -1.40 -28.80
C GLY A 739 1.17 -1.95 -27.82
N ALA A 740 1.53 -3.01 -27.09
CA ALA A 740 0.65 -3.65 -26.11
C ALA A 740 0.30 -2.70 -24.94
N PHE A 741 -0.75 -3.05 -24.18
CA PHE A 741 -1.18 -2.26 -23.03
C PHE A 741 -0.02 -2.05 -22.04
N GLN A 742 0.35 -0.78 -21.82
CA GLN A 742 1.49 -0.38 -20.97
C GLN A 742 2.84 -1.02 -21.35
N GLU A 743 3.08 -1.31 -22.65
CA GLU A 743 4.34 -1.89 -23.13
C GLU A 743 5.55 -0.98 -22.80
N LEU A 744 6.52 -1.55 -22.08
CA LEU A 744 7.78 -0.91 -21.71
C LEU A 744 8.87 -1.97 -21.50
N ASP A 745 10.07 -1.75 -22.06
CA ASP A 745 11.25 -2.54 -21.67
C ASP A 745 11.83 -2.02 -20.34
N ALA A 746 11.12 -2.34 -19.25
CA ALA A 746 11.51 -1.97 -17.90
C ALA A 746 12.85 -2.60 -17.47
N ILE A 747 13.25 -3.73 -18.06
CA ILE A 747 14.53 -4.38 -17.78
C ILE A 747 15.70 -3.54 -18.29
N SER A 748 15.68 -3.16 -19.57
CA SER A 748 16.73 -2.30 -20.14
C SER A 748 16.75 -0.92 -19.46
N LEU A 749 15.58 -0.38 -19.10
CA LEU A 749 15.46 0.90 -18.39
C LEU A 749 16.05 0.86 -16.96
N LEU A 750 15.77 -0.19 -16.19
CA LEU A 750 16.13 -0.26 -14.77
C LEU A 750 17.46 -0.94 -14.45
N THR A 751 18.05 -1.67 -15.41
CA THR A 751 19.41 -2.25 -15.28
C THR A 751 20.47 -1.23 -14.80
N PRO A 752 20.60 0.00 -15.35
CA PRO A 752 21.58 0.98 -14.87
C PRO A 752 21.23 1.65 -13.53
N HIS A 753 20.02 1.46 -13.00
CA HIS A 753 19.53 2.13 -11.79
C HIS A 753 19.36 1.18 -10.59
N THR A 754 19.44 -0.13 -10.81
CA THR A 754 19.24 -1.18 -9.81
C THR A 754 20.46 -2.08 -9.69
N LYS A 755 20.59 -2.79 -8.56
CA LYS A 755 21.63 -3.83 -8.37
C LYS A 755 21.33 -5.11 -9.15
N LEU A 756 20.07 -5.31 -9.54
CA LEU A 756 19.57 -6.43 -10.31
C LEU A 756 18.19 -6.07 -10.87
N ALA A 757 18.00 -6.26 -12.17
CA ALA A 757 16.70 -6.28 -12.84
C ALA A 757 16.52 -7.67 -13.49
N VAL A 758 15.40 -8.35 -13.23
CA VAL A 758 15.06 -9.64 -13.86
C VAL A 758 13.60 -9.67 -14.29
N ARG A 759 13.29 -10.41 -15.36
CA ARG A 759 11.92 -10.73 -15.77
C ARG A 759 11.59 -12.17 -15.39
N ALA A 760 10.40 -12.41 -14.85
CA ALA A 760 9.88 -13.75 -14.66
C ALA A 760 9.51 -14.36 -16.03
N SER A 761 10.21 -15.39 -16.45
CA SER A 761 10.04 -16.06 -17.75
C SER A 761 9.10 -17.27 -17.71
N SER A 762 8.74 -17.74 -16.51
CA SER A 762 7.86 -18.88 -16.25
C SER A 762 7.43 -18.87 -14.79
N LEU A 763 6.33 -19.55 -14.46
CA LEU A 763 5.84 -19.70 -13.08
C LEU A 763 6.92 -20.33 -12.17
N ASP A 764 7.55 -21.41 -12.61
CA ASP A 764 8.61 -22.12 -11.89
C ASP A 764 9.80 -21.21 -11.51
N PHE A 765 10.05 -20.15 -12.30
CA PHE A 765 11.13 -19.21 -12.05
C PHE A 765 10.77 -18.10 -11.06
N ILE A 766 9.48 -17.83 -10.80
CA ILE A 766 9.01 -16.76 -9.90
C ILE A 766 9.70 -16.81 -8.52
N PRO A 767 9.72 -17.93 -7.77
CA PRO A 767 10.27 -17.92 -6.41
C PRO A 767 11.78 -17.69 -6.41
N GLY A 768 12.48 -18.18 -7.45
CA GLY A 768 13.91 -17.95 -7.66
C GLY A 768 14.21 -16.49 -8.00
N ALA A 769 13.42 -15.87 -8.87
CA ALA A 769 13.56 -14.46 -9.24
C ALA A 769 13.37 -13.54 -8.03
N VAL A 770 12.25 -13.68 -7.31
CA VAL A 770 11.91 -12.86 -6.14
C VAL A 770 12.93 -13.06 -5.01
N LYS A 771 13.33 -14.30 -4.71
CA LYS A 771 14.38 -14.60 -3.72
C LYS A 771 15.73 -13.98 -4.09
N ASN A 772 16.15 -14.06 -5.35
CA ASN A 772 17.44 -13.53 -5.79
C ASN A 772 17.45 -12.00 -5.81
N ALA A 773 16.34 -11.35 -6.16
CA ALA A 773 16.18 -9.90 -6.02
C ALA A 773 16.23 -9.47 -4.54
N TYR A 774 15.40 -10.07 -3.67
CA TYR A 774 15.40 -9.82 -2.23
C TYR A 774 16.79 -10.02 -1.59
N ARG A 775 17.51 -11.08 -1.95
CA ARG A 775 18.90 -11.31 -1.53
C ARG A 775 19.85 -10.23 -2.03
N THR A 776 19.79 -9.88 -3.32
CA THR A 776 20.70 -8.90 -3.92
C THR A 776 20.46 -7.49 -3.40
N CYS A 777 19.21 -7.16 -3.04
CA CYS A 777 18.79 -5.89 -2.46
C CYS A 777 19.66 -5.46 -1.25
N TRP A 778 19.80 -6.33 -0.25
CA TRP A 778 20.51 -6.05 1.01
C TRP A 778 21.91 -6.68 1.17
N TYR A 779 22.37 -7.57 0.28
CA TYR A 779 23.73 -8.13 0.37
C TYR A 779 24.80 -7.16 -0.13
N GLY A 780 25.90 -7.00 0.62
CA GLY A 780 26.92 -5.99 0.37
C GLY A 780 26.42 -4.59 0.72
N ARG A 781 26.78 -3.56 -0.07
CA ARG A 781 26.14 -2.25 0.05
C ARG A 781 24.67 -2.34 -0.41
N PRO A 782 23.67 -1.91 0.38
CA PRO A 782 22.26 -2.02 -0.01
C PRO A 782 21.89 -1.12 -1.19
N GLY A 783 20.81 -1.47 -1.89
CA GLY A 783 20.26 -0.68 -2.99
C GLY A 783 19.01 -1.31 -3.59
N PRO A 784 18.38 -0.66 -4.60
CA PRO A 784 17.17 -1.14 -5.23
C PRO A 784 17.42 -2.35 -6.13
N THR A 785 16.39 -3.20 -6.25
CA THR A 785 16.31 -4.35 -7.17
C THR A 785 14.92 -4.41 -7.78
N PHE A 786 14.80 -4.99 -8.97
CA PHE A 786 13.58 -5.00 -9.77
C PHE A 786 13.23 -6.40 -10.27
N VAL A 787 11.95 -6.78 -10.16
CA VAL A 787 11.37 -7.96 -10.79
C VAL A 787 10.19 -7.53 -11.65
N ASP A 788 10.32 -7.79 -12.94
CA ASP A 788 9.31 -7.61 -13.98
C ASP A 788 8.47 -8.89 -14.10
N LEU A 789 7.14 -8.74 -14.08
CA LEU A 789 6.16 -9.80 -13.94
C LEU A 789 5.11 -9.70 -15.07
N PRO A 790 5.28 -10.42 -16.20
CA PRO A 790 4.31 -10.36 -17.30
C PRO A 790 2.92 -10.82 -16.90
N ALA A 791 1.88 -10.18 -17.45
CA ALA A 791 0.48 -10.48 -17.14
C ALA A 791 0.11 -11.96 -17.30
N ASP A 792 0.56 -12.60 -18.39
CA ASP A 792 0.40 -14.02 -18.68
C ASP A 792 1.15 -14.94 -17.70
N ILE A 793 2.20 -14.44 -17.05
CA ILE A 793 2.94 -15.14 -15.99
C ILE A 793 2.27 -14.96 -14.62
N ILE A 794 1.61 -13.83 -14.35
CA ILE A 794 0.86 -13.57 -13.11
C ILE A 794 -0.46 -14.36 -13.10
N GLN A 795 -1.24 -14.27 -14.18
CA GLN A 795 -2.52 -14.97 -14.33
C GLN A 795 -2.37 -16.43 -14.76
N GLY A 796 -1.17 -16.79 -15.25
CA GLY A 796 -0.80 -18.15 -15.62
C GLY A 796 -1.00 -19.15 -14.48
N LYS A 797 -1.22 -20.41 -14.85
CA LYS A 797 -1.59 -21.51 -13.97
C LYS A 797 -0.53 -22.61 -14.01
N SER A 798 -0.14 -23.12 -12.84
CA SER A 798 0.89 -24.15 -12.73
C SER A 798 0.45 -25.47 -13.39
N SER A 799 1.41 -26.31 -13.77
CA SER A 799 1.12 -27.67 -14.19
C SER A 799 0.43 -28.46 -13.06
N PRO A 800 -0.49 -29.40 -13.38
CA PRO A 800 -1.00 -30.34 -12.40
C PRO A 800 0.15 -31.14 -11.78
N GLY A 801 0.25 -31.12 -10.46
CA GLY A 801 1.38 -31.75 -9.75
C GLY A 801 2.59 -30.85 -9.50
N TYR A 802 2.53 -29.55 -9.84
CA TYR A 802 3.51 -28.58 -9.38
C TYR A 802 3.61 -28.59 -7.85
N ARG A 803 4.85 -28.61 -7.33
CA ARG A 803 5.11 -28.53 -5.89
C ARG A 803 5.76 -27.19 -5.57
N LEU A 804 5.09 -26.43 -4.71
CA LEU A 804 5.66 -25.23 -4.08
C LEU A 804 7.02 -25.57 -3.43
N PRO A 805 8.02 -24.68 -3.53
CA PRO A 805 9.20 -24.74 -2.66
C PRO A 805 8.76 -24.77 -1.19
N GLN A 806 9.43 -25.56 -0.35
CA GLN A 806 9.16 -25.53 1.11
C GLN A 806 9.57 -24.17 1.68
N PRO A 807 8.85 -23.55 2.63
CA PRO A 807 9.12 -22.18 3.07
C PRO A 807 10.57 -21.93 3.52
N GLU A 808 11.18 -22.92 4.18
CA GLU A 808 12.58 -22.88 4.65
C GLU A 808 13.58 -22.74 3.50
N THR A 809 13.21 -23.22 2.30
CA THR A 809 14.03 -23.09 1.09
C THR A 809 13.98 -21.70 0.47
N LEU A 810 12.99 -20.86 0.84
CA LEU A 810 12.88 -19.47 0.36
C LEU A 810 13.57 -18.46 1.28
N LEU A 811 13.65 -18.73 2.59
CA LEU A 811 14.39 -17.90 3.56
C LEU A 811 15.77 -17.42 3.05
N VAL A 812 16.06 -16.14 3.27
CA VAL A 812 17.35 -15.52 2.99
C VAL A 812 18.01 -15.16 4.32
N PRO A 813 19.14 -15.79 4.71
CA PRO A 813 19.85 -15.42 5.93
C PRO A 813 20.43 -14.00 5.80
N SER A 814 20.62 -13.33 6.94
CA SER A 814 21.20 -11.99 7.01
C SER A 814 22.53 -11.88 6.24
N PRO A 815 22.85 -10.72 5.65
CA PRO A 815 24.13 -10.53 4.95
C PRO A 815 25.34 -10.87 5.83
N PRO A 816 26.34 -11.60 5.30
CA PRO A 816 27.55 -11.90 6.05
C PRO A 816 28.35 -10.62 6.33
N LYS A 817 28.67 -10.37 7.60
CA LYS A 817 29.53 -9.27 8.03
C LYS A 817 31.01 -9.68 7.96
N ALA A 818 31.87 -8.79 7.48
CA ALA A 818 33.32 -8.97 7.43
C ALA A 818 34.02 -7.92 8.31
N GLY A 819 35.05 -8.33 9.06
CA GLY A 819 35.95 -7.38 9.74
C GLY A 819 36.96 -6.77 8.75
N GLY A 820 37.56 -5.64 9.14
CA GLY A 820 38.65 -5.02 8.38
C GLY A 820 39.98 -5.76 8.52
N ASP A 821 40.89 -5.50 7.58
CA ASP A 821 42.28 -5.99 7.64
C ASP A 821 42.97 -5.54 8.94
N PRO A 822 43.44 -6.47 9.81
CA PRO A 822 44.15 -6.13 11.03
C PRO A 822 45.34 -5.17 10.85
N ALA A 823 46.03 -5.21 9.71
CA ALA A 823 47.13 -4.27 9.44
C ALA A 823 46.62 -2.83 9.26
N LEU A 824 45.46 -2.65 8.61
CA LEU A 824 44.81 -1.35 8.43
C LEU A 824 44.13 -0.87 9.71
N ILE A 825 43.55 -1.77 10.51
CA ILE A 825 43.05 -1.45 11.87
C ILE A 825 44.20 -0.91 12.73
N LEU A 826 45.37 -1.56 12.75
CA LEU A 826 46.54 -1.11 13.50
C LEU A 826 47.09 0.22 12.95
N LYS A 827 47.13 0.41 11.62
CA LYS A 827 47.49 1.69 10.97
C LYS A 827 46.56 2.83 11.40
N ALA A 828 45.25 2.58 11.42
CA ALA A 828 44.22 3.52 11.85
C ALA A 828 44.33 3.86 13.35
N ALA A 829 44.42 2.85 14.22
CA ALA A 829 44.60 3.05 15.65
C ALA A 829 45.87 3.83 15.99
N GLN A 830 46.97 3.60 15.26
CA GLN A 830 48.23 4.35 15.45
C GLN A 830 48.13 5.80 14.95
N LEU A 831 47.36 6.07 13.88
CA LEU A 831 47.07 7.43 13.44
C LEU A 831 46.22 8.19 14.46
N LEU A 832 45.16 7.57 14.99
CA LEU A 832 44.31 8.17 16.04
C LEU A 832 45.13 8.49 17.30
N ARG A 833 45.99 7.56 17.75
CA ARG A 833 46.93 7.76 18.87
C ARG A 833 47.91 8.92 18.69
N THR A 834 48.20 9.32 17.45
CA THR A 834 49.19 10.37 17.13
C THR A 834 48.58 11.64 16.55
N ALA A 835 47.24 11.70 16.46
CA ALA A 835 46.48 12.87 16.05
C ALA A 835 46.55 13.98 17.11
N ARG A 836 46.57 15.24 16.65
CA ARG A 836 46.46 16.43 17.51
C ARG A 836 45.02 16.92 17.61
N SER A 837 44.26 16.68 16.54
CA SER A 837 42.87 17.10 16.34
C SER A 837 42.08 15.93 15.70
N PRO A 838 41.92 14.78 16.39
CA PRO A 838 41.14 13.67 15.86
C PRO A 838 39.65 14.04 15.79
N LEU A 839 38.95 13.54 14.76
CA LEU A 839 37.50 13.72 14.58
C LEU A 839 36.85 12.42 14.10
N LEU A 840 35.72 12.05 14.68
CA LEU A 840 34.84 11.00 14.15
C LEU A 840 33.76 11.62 13.26
N VAL A 841 33.44 11.02 12.12
CA VAL A 841 32.33 11.44 11.24
C VAL A 841 31.36 10.29 11.07
N ILE A 842 30.13 10.45 11.56
CA ILE A 842 29.16 9.35 11.69
C ILE A 842 28.09 9.45 10.59
N GLY A 843 28.12 8.48 9.69
CA GLY A 843 27.22 8.36 8.56
C GLY A 843 25.92 7.62 8.84
N LYS A 844 24.90 7.82 8.01
CA LYS A 844 23.70 6.97 8.02
C LYS A 844 23.99 5.49 7.74
N GLY A 845 25.14 5.15 7.14
CA GLY A 845 25.59 3.76 7.03
C GLY A 845 25.84 3.11 8.39
N ALA A 846 26.33 3.86 9.38
CA ALA A 846 26.49 3.37 10.75
C ALA A 846 25.12 3.11 11.43
N ALA A 847 24.17 4.02 11.23
CA ALA A 847 22.79 3.86 11.67
C ALA A 847 22.11 2.64 11.01
N TYR A 848 22.35 2.41 9.72
CA TYR A 848 21.86 1.22 9.02
C TYR A 848 22.48 -0.07 9.58
N ALA A 849 23.81 -0.12 9.73
CA ALA A 849 24.58 -1.30 10.16
C ALA A 849 24.34 -1.75 11.62
N ARG A 850 23.56 -0.98 12.39
CA ARG A 850 23.28 -1.15 13.83
C ARG A 850 24.52 -0.98 14.71
N ALA A 851 25.43 -0.10 14.31
CA ALA A 851 26.72 0.09 14.95
C ALA A 851 26.71 1.03 16.18
N GLU A 852 25.54 1.58 16.57
CA GLU A 852 25.40 2.53 17.66
C GLU A 852 26.09 2.11 18.97
N LEU A 853 25.94 0.86 19.44
CA LEU A 853 26.52 0.42 20.72
C LEU A 853 28.06 0.58 20.75
N GLY A 854 28.74 0.02 19.76
CA GLY A 854 30.20 0.10 19.66
C GLY A 854 30.70 1.52 19.37
N ILE A 855 29.94 2.33 18.62
CA ILE A 855 30.34 3.70 18.31
C ILE A 855 30.19 4.63 19.52
N ASN A 856 29.17 4.44 20.37
CA ASN A 856 29.10 5.14 21.66
C ASN A 856 30.28 4.75 22.55
N GLN A 857 30.54 3.44 22.71
CA GLN A 857 31.72 2.96 23.45
C GLN A 857 33.04 3.53 22.90
N LEU A 858 33.17 3.68 21.57
CA LEU A 858 34.35 4.28 20.95
C LEU A 858 34.47 5.78 21.29
N VAL A 859 33.38 6.55 21.28
CA VAL A 859 33.36 7.95 21.74
C VAL A 859 33.72 8.05 23.22
N ASP A 860 33.05 7.27 24.07
CA ASP A 860 33.24 7.29 25.52
C ASP A 860 34.67 6.92 25.92
N GLN A 861 35.20 5.83 25.35
CA GLN A 861 36.55 5.34 25.63
C GLN A 861 37.63 6.27 25.09
N THR A 862 37.48 6.77 23.85
CA THR A 862 38.55 7.55 23.20
C THR A 862 38.47 9.04 23.48
N GLN A 863 37.34 9.57 23.96
CA GLN A 863 37.10 11.00 24.15
C GLN A 863 37.36 11.86 22.88
N ILE A 864 37.23 11.27 21.69
CA ILE A 864 37.37 11.98 20.41
C ILE A 864 36.05 12.71 20.07
N PRO A 865 36.09 14.02 19.70
CA PRO A 865 34.94 14.73 19.15
C PRO A 865 34.30 14.04 17.94
N PHE A 866 32.98 14.07 17.83
CA PHE A 866 32.25 13.45 16.72
C PHE A 866 31.35 14.44 15.97
N LEU A 867 31.11 14.18 14.69
CA LEU A 867 30.22 14.95 13.82
C LEU A 867 29.23 14.02 13.11
N PRO A 868 27.93 14.02 13.49
CA PRO A 868 26.92 13.27 12.75
C PRO A 868 26.59 13.92 11.41
N THR A 869 26.33 13.09 10.41
CA THR A 869 25.63 13.48 9.16
C THR A 869 24.11 13.61 9.42
N PRO A 870 23.30 14.20 8.52
CA PRO A 870 21.88 14.48 8.78
C PRO A 870 21.06 13.29 9.33
N MET A 871 21.09 12.15 8.66
CA MET A 871 20.46 10.89 9.12
C MET A 871 21.39 10.01 9.99
N GLY A 872 22.58 10.53 10.36
CA GLY A 872 23.50 9.92 11.33
C GLY A 872 23.38 10.50 12.75
N LYS A 873 22.57 11.55 12.94
CA LYS A 873 22.17 12.07 14.27
C LYS A 873 21.55 10.94 15.11
N GLY A 874 21.84 10.93 16.41
CA GLY A 874 21.34 9.93 17.36
C GLY A 874 22.01 8.55 17.32
N VAL A 875 22.93 8.26 16.39
CA VAL A 875 23.79 7.05 16.48
C VAL A 875 24.70 7.14 17.70
N VAL A 876 25.21 8.35 17.95
CA VAL A 876 25.64 8.82 19.26
C VAL A 876 24.65 9.93 19.65
N PRO A 877 24.17 10.00 20.90
CA PRO A 877 23.20 11.01 21.31
C PRO A 877 23.64 12.43 20.98
N ASP A 878 22.75 13.24 20.40
CA ASP A 878 23.06 14.64 20.05
C ASP A 878 23.39 15.47 21.31
N SER A 879 22.86 15.09 22.47
CA SER A 879 23.17 15.70 23.78
C SER A 879 24.54 15.32 24.34
N HIS A 880 25.31 14.44 23.69
CA HIS A 880 26.63 14.03 24.17
C HIS A 880 27.65 15.20 24.05
N PRO A 881 28.42 15.53 25.11
CA PRO A 881 29.24 16.75 25.16
C PRO A 881 30.38 16.83 24.12
N LEU A 882 30.69 15.72 23.46
CA LEU A 882 31.66 15.67 22.35
C LEU A 882 31.04 15.87 20.95
N ASN A 883 29.75 16.23 20.85
CA ASN A 883 29.07 16.52 19.59
C ASN A 883 29.55 17.84 18.99
N ALA A 884 30.30 17.76 17.89
CA ALA A 884 30.86 18.89 17.18
C ALA A 884 29.89 19.54 16.17
N SER A 885 28.59 19.19 16.14
CA SER A 885 27.61 19.73 15.17
C SER A 885 27.55 21.26 15.19
N SER A 886 27.41 21.87 16.36
CA SER A 886 27.42 23.34 16.54
C SER A 886 28.75 23.99 16.11
N ALA A 887 29.82 23.21 16.01
CA ALA A 887 31.15 23.60 15.60
C ALA A 887 31.59 23.01 14.24
N ARG A 888 30.68 22.45 13.41
CA ARG A 888 31.01 21.68 12.17
C ARG A 888 32.12 22.30 11.33
N SER A 889 32.00 23.59 11.01
CA SER A 889 32.97 24.32 10.17
C SER A 889 34.34 24.54 10.85
N ALA A 890 34.40 24.52 12.18
CA ALA A 890 35.66 24.51 12.92
C ALA A 890 36.25 23.10 13.00
N ALA A 891 35.42 22.07 13.21
CA ALA A 891 35.84 20.67 13.27
C ALA A 891 36.53 20.22 11.97
N LEU A 892 35.84 20.33 10.83
CA LEU A 892 36.37 19.90 9.53
C LEU A 892 37.64 20.67 9.12
N LYS A 893 37.74 21.95 9.49
CA LYS A 893 38.87 22.82 9.13
C LYS A 893 40.13 22.60 9.97
N HIS A 894 40.01 22.11 11.21
CA HIS A 894 41.15 21.96 12.13
C HIS A 894 41.51 20.51 12.48
N ALA A 895 40.68 19.54 12.08
CA ALA A 895 41.00 18.12 12.26
C ALA A 895 42.23 17.70 11.44
N ASP A 896 43.09 16.85 11.99
CA ASP A 896 44.32 16.35 11.33
C ASP A 896 44.26 14.84 11.02
N VAL A 897 43.45 14.09 11.76
CA VAL A 897 43.04 12.71 11.45
C VAL A 897 41.52 12.62 11.56
N VAL A 898 40.84 12.09 10.55
CA VAL A 898 39.39 11.93 10.54
C VAL A 898 39.03 10.47 10.29
N LEU A 899 38.25 9.86 11.17
CA LEU A 899 37.69 8.53 10.97
C LEU A 899 36.22 8.64 10.55
N ILE A 900 35.94 8.22 9.32
CA ILE A 900 34.60 8.26 8.72
C ILE A 900 33.97 6.86 8.82
N LEU A 901 32.80 6.78 9.45
CA LEU A 901 32.05 5.53 9.69
C LEU A 901 30.74 5.54 8.89
N GLY A 902 30.70 4.83 7.75
CA GLY A 902 29.48 4.69 6.95
C GLY A 902 28.96 5.99 6.31
N ALA A 903 29.85 6.94 6.06
CA ALA A 903 29.59 8.18 5.33
C ALA A 903 30.49 8.29 4.10
N ARG A 904 29.99 8.99 3.06
CA ARG A 904 30.73 9.25 1.83
C ARG A 904 31.25 10.68 1.80
N LEU A 905 32.44 10.86 1.22
CA LEU A 905 32.98 12.18 0.87
C LEU A 905 32.28 12.71 -0.39
N ASN A 906 30.98 12.99 -0.28
CA ASN A 906 30.17 13.61 -1.34
C ASN A 906 29.87 15.08 -1.01
N TRP A 907 28.93 15.69 -1.74
CA TRP A 907 28.57 17.11 -1.58
C TRP A 907 28.17 17.52 -0.15
N ILE A 908 27.51 16.62 0.62
CA ILE A 908 27.11 16.85 2.03
C ILE A 908 28.33 17.05 2.93
N LEU A 909 29.44 16.41 2.59
CA LEU A 909 30.74 16.56 3.24
C LEU A 909 31.73 17.41 2.42
N HIS A 910 31.25 18.18 1.43
CA HIS A 910 32.09 19.00 0.54
C HIS A 910 33.30 18.23 -0.03
N TYR A 911 33.07 16.96 -0.40
CA TYR A 911 34.06 16.06 -1.00
C TYR A 911 35.30 15.74 -0.14
N GLY A 912 35.35 16.19 1.11
CA GLY A 912 36.56 16.15 1.94
C GLY A 912 37.57 17.25 1.60
N GLU A 913 37.19 18.24 0.79
CA GLU A 913 38.11 19.15 0.11
C GLU A 913 38.28 20.51 0.83
N ALA A 914 39.44 21.12 0.63
CA ALA A 914 39.75 22.47 1.09
C ALA A 914 38.98 23.52 0.25
N PRO A 915 38.61 24.70 0.81
CA PRO A 915 38.96 25.22 2.13
C PRO A 915 37.95 24.87 3.24
N LYS A 916 36.99 23.95 2.98
CA LYS A 916 36.02 23.49 3.99
C LYS A 916 36.68 22.51 4.97
N TRP A 917 37.59 21.67 4.47
CA TRP A 917 38.43 20.76 5.24
C TRP A 917 39.86 21.29 5.39
N ASN A 918 40.59 20.74 6.36
CA ASN A 918 42.05 20.84 6.41
C ASN A 918 42.68 20.14 5.18
N PRO A 919 43.46 20.83 4.33
CA PRO A 919 44.11 20.24 3.15
C PRO A 919 45.18 19.18 3.46
N THR A 920 45.49 18.95 4.74
CA THR A 920 46.46 17.96 5.22
C THR A 920 45.85 16.87 6.12
N ALA A 921 44.52 16.82 6.24
CA ALA A 921 43.84 15.80 7.04
C ALA A 921 44.06 14.39 6.48
N LYS A 922 44.39 13.44 7.36
CA LYS A 922 44.44 12.01 7.02
C LYS A 922 43.07 11.40 7.24
N ILE A 923 42.39 11.04 6.15
CA ILE A 923 41.04 10.47 6.22
C ILE A 923 41.13 8.94 6.22
N ILE A 924 40.70 8.34 7.33
CA ILE A 924 40.46 6.90 7.50
C ILE A 924 38.98 6.67 7.17
N GLN A 925 38.67 5.73 6.28
CA GLN A 925 37.33 5.58 5.71
C GLN A 925 36.82 4.14 5.88
N VAL A 926 35.70 3.96 6.58
CA VAL A 926 35.06 2.64 6.78
C VAL A 926 33.76 2.56 5.98
N ASP A 927 33.72 1.69 4.99
CA ASP A 927 32.55 1.35 4.17
C ASP A 927 32.59 -0.14 3.79
N ILE A 928 31.45 -0.70 3.40
CA ILE A 928 31.31 -2.08 2.90
C ILE A 928 31.46 -2.15 1.36
N CYS A 929 31.51 -0.99 0.69
CA CYS A 929 31.66 -0.80 -0.74
C CYS A 929 33.13 -0.53 -1.10
N ALA A 930 33.79 -1.44 -1.81
CA ALA A 930 35.20 -1.29 -2.19
C ALA A 930 35.41 -0.11 -3.14
N GLU A 931 34.43 0.16 -4.01
CA GLU A 931 34.39 1.22 -5.02
C GLU A 931 34.18 2.64 -4.42
N GLU A 932 33.91 2.73 -3.11
CA GLU A 932 33.86 4.00 -2.37
C GLU A 932 35.22 4.35 -1.72
N ILE A 933 36.08 3.36 -1.51
CA ILE A 933 37.36 3.54 -0.80
C ILE A 933 38.32 4.41 -1.61
N GLY A 934 38.77 5.51 -1.02
CA GLY A 934 39.71 6.43 -1.68
C GLY A 934 39.05 7.37 -2.70
N ARG A 935 37.73 7.49 -2.70
CA ARG A 935 36.99 8.42 -3.57
C ARG A 935 37.09 9.87 -3.05
N ASN A 936 37.12 10.84 -3.98
CA ASN A 936 37.31 12.26 -3.69
C ASN A 936 38.58 12.49 -2.84
N ALA A 937 38.54 13.22 -1.72
CA ALA A 937 39.71 13.40 -0.84
C ALA A 937 40.05 12.18 0.05
N GLY A 938 39.38 11.04 -0.14
CA GLY A 938 39.66 9.81 0.58
C GLY A 938 41.03 9.25 0.23
N THR A 939 41.77 8.72 1.21
CA THR A 939 43.06 8.06 0.96
C THR A 939 42.86 6.54 0.90
N ALA A 940 43.05 5.92 -0.27
CA ALA A 940 42.83 4.48 -0.47
C ALA A 940 43.63 3.61 0.53
N GLU A 941 44.89 3.97 0.84
CA GLU A 941 45.69 3.24 1.83
C GLU A 941 45.21 3.36 3.31
N LEU A 942 44.20 4.17 3.57
CA LEU A 942 43.56 4.38 4.88
C LEU A 942 42.09 3.95 4.86
N GLY A 943 41.61 3.39 3.76
CA GLY A 943 40.28 2.80 3.67
C GLY A 943 40.25 1.40 4.26
N ILE A 944 39.26 1.14 5.11
CA ILE A 944 39.01 -0.15 5.74
C ILE A 944 37.71 -0.69 5.17
N LEU A 945 37.81 -1.69 4.29
CA LEU A 945 36.67 -2.43 3.77
C LEU A 945 36.11 -3.35 4.88
N GLY A 946 34.85 -3.17 5.28
CA GLY A 946 34.24 -4.03 6.30
C GLY A 946 32.87 -3.57 6.79
N ASP A 947 32.28 -4.39 7.67
CA ASP A 947 31.12 -4.03 8.48
C ASP A 947 31.53 -3.01 9.55
N ILE A 948 30.74 -1.94 9.67
CA ILE A 948 31.09 -0.80 10.54
C ILE A 948 31.12 -1.22 12.02
N GLY A 949 30.27 -2.15 12.46
CA GLY A 949 30.29 -2.67 13.83
C GLY A 949 31.58 -3.43 14.11
N LEU A 950 31.88 -4.44 13.30
CA LEU A 950 33.09 -5.26 13.46
C LEU A 950 34.39 -4.44 13.37
N VAL A 951 34.45 -3.46 12.48
CA VAL A 951 35.61 -2.55 12.37
C VAL A 951 35.75 -1.66 13.62
N VAL A 952 34.64 -1.22 14.22
CA VAL A 952 34.65 -0.47 15.48
C VAL A 952 35.07 -1.36 16.66
N ASP A 953 34.62 -2.60 16.73
CA ASP A 953 35.05 -3.58 17.77
C ASP A 953 36.57 -3.87 17.66
N GLN A 954 37.07 -4.01 16.43
CA GLN A 954 38.50 -4.14 16.14
C GLN A 954 39.30 -2.89 16.53
N LEU A 955 38.76 -1.69 16.31
CA LEU A 955 39.39 -0.42 16.70
C LEU A 955 39.38 -0.21 18.23
N LEU A 956 38.27 -0.49 18.91
CA LEU A 956 38.15 -0.51 20.37
C LEU A 956 39.24 -1.41 20.98
N SER A 957 39.32 -2.66 20.51
CA SER A 957 40.32 -3.64 20.92
C SER A 957 41.76 -3.15 20.66
N SER A 958 42.00 -2.52 19.51
CA SER A 958 43.34 -2.05 19.10
C SER A 958 43.77 -0.77 19.80
N LEU A 959 42.83 0.06 20.25
CA LEU A 959 43.06 1.27 21.03
C LEU A 959 43.22 0.96 22.53
N SER A 960 42.53 -0.07 23.03
CA SER A 960 42.52 -0.47 24.45
C SER A 960 42.14 0.73 25.33
N ASN A 961 42.79 0.95 26.47
CA ASN A 961 42.50 2.07 27.38
C ASN A 961 43.05 3.44 26.92
N TRP A 962 43.31 3.66 25.63
CA TRP A 962 43.79 4.95 25.13
C TRP A 962 42.66 5.99 25.04
N THR A 963 42.84 7.09 25.75
CA THR A 963 42.01 8.31 25.71
C THR A 963 42.74 9.43 24.97
N TYR A 964 42.06 10.16 24.08
CA TYR A 964 42.54 11.43 23.54
C TYR A 964 42.64 12.46 24.66
N SER A 965 43.84 13.01 24.86
CA SER A 965 44.08 14.16 25.73
C SER A 965 44.63 15.30 24.87
N PRO A 966 43.95 16.46 24.79
CA PRO A 966 44.50 17.64 24.12
C PRO A 966 45.82 18.03 24.79
N ASN A 967 46.94 18.00 24.05
CA ASN A 967 48.25 18.26 24.64
C ASN A 967 48.46 19.78 24.88
N PRO A 968 48.62 20.26 26.13
CA PRO A 968 48.87 21.66 26.41
C PRO A 968 50.25 22.14 25.91
N SER A 969 51.22 21.24 25.73
CA SER A 969 52.63 21.61 25.50
C SER A 969 52.95 22.07 24.08
N SER A 970 51.99 22.06 23.14
CA SER A 970 52.21 22.43 21.74
C SER A 970 51.79 23.85 21.37
N THR A 971 51.08 24.57 22.24
CA THR A 971 50.58 25.93 21.98
C THR A 971 51.04 26.89 23.07
N LYS A 972 51.48 28.10 22.70
CA LYS A 972 52.01 29.09 23.67
C LYS A 972 50.96 29.61 24.66
N ASN A 973 49.68 29.36 24.40
CA ASN A 973 48.56 29.56 25.31
C ASN A 973 47.73 28.27 25.37
N ASN A 974 47.09 27.99 26.52
CA ASN A 974 46.10 26.91 26.65
C ASN A 974 44.77 27.17 25.89
N LYS A 975 44.66 28.28 25.15
CA LYS A 975 43.43 28.68 24.43
C LYS A 975 43.29 28.04 23.04
N ASP A 976 44.39 27.53 22.48
CA ASP A 976 44.50 27.17 21.05
C ASP A 976 44.43 25.64 20.81
N THR A 977 43.92 24.86 21.76
CA THR A 977 43.70 23.41 21.61
C THR A 977 42.50 23.09 20.69
N PHE A 978 42.46 21.90 20.09
CA PHE A 978 41.32 21.51 19.24
C PHE A 978 39.99 21.58 20.00
N THR A 979 39.92 21.01 21.21
CA THR A 979 38.71 21.06 22.05
C THR A 979 38.30 22.49 22.39
N SER A 980 39.24 23.38 22.76
CA SER A 980 38.88 24.78 23.06
C SER A 980 38.45 25.57 21.82
N ILE A 981 38.97 25.26 20.63
CA ILE A 981 38.49 25.79 19.34
C ILE A 981 37.06 25.33 19.07
N LEU A 982 36.75 24.05 19.30
CA LEU A 982 35.39 23.52 19.14
C LEU A 982 34.41 24.18 20.12
N THR A 983 34.69 24.16 21.43
CA THR A 983 33.83 24.77 22.46
C THR A 983 33.60 26.26 22.19
N THR A 984 34.65 27.02 21.87
CA THR A 984 34.50 28.46 21.55
C THR A 984 33.63 28.69 20.32
N SER A 985 33.71 27.81 19.30
CA SER A 985 32.82 27.90 18.15
C SER A 985 31.39 27.43 18.45
N ALA A 986 31.20 26.41 19.28
CA ALA A 986 29.89 25.87 19.65
C ALA A 986 29.11 26.92 20.43
N ASN A 987 29.62 27.36 21.58
CA ASN A 987 28.97 28.33 22.47
C ASN A 987 28.55 29.61 21.73
N ARG A 988 29.39 30.14 20.83
CA ARG A 988 29.07 31.33 20.01
C ARG A 988 27.93 31.07 19.03
N ASN A 989 27.92 29.91 18.38
CA ASN A 989 26.92 29.57 17.37
C ASN A 989 25.58 29.21 18.04
N GLU A 990 25.62 28.55 19.20
CA GLU A 990 24.48 28.20 20.04
C GLU A 990 23.84 29.43 20.67
N LEU A 991 24.63 30.34 21.26
CA LEU A 991 24.13 31.63 21.75
C LEU A 991 23.42 32.41 20.64
N LYS A 992 24.02 32.50 19.45
CA LYS A 992 23.38 33.15 18.29
C LYS A 992 22.07 32.48 17.89
N ALA A 993 22.00 31.14 17.91
CA ALA A 993 20.78 30.40 17.62
C ALA A 993 19.71 30.62 18.69
N GLN A 994 20.10 30.65 19.97
CA GLN A 994 19.23 30.89 21.11
C GLN A 994 18.65 32.32 21.10
N THR A 995 19.46 33.34 20.84
CA THR A 995 18.98 34.73 20.67
C THR A 995 17.96 34.84 19.53
N ALA A 996 18.16 34.13 18.41
CA ALA A 996 17.20 34.12 17.30
C ALA A 996 15.92 33.32 17.63
N ALA A 997 16.01 32.26 18.43
CA ALA A 997 14.91 31.40 18.85
C ALA A 997 14.03 32.00 19.97
N LEU A 998 14.62 32.82 20.84
CA LEU A 998 13.94 33.48 21.96
C LEU A 998 13.38 34.86 21.60
N ARG A 999 13.75 35.44 20.45
CA ARG A 999 13.19 36.71 19.98
C ARG A 999 11.67 36.58 19.74
N PRO A 1000 10.81 37.31 20.48
CA PRO A 1000 9.37 37.25 20.27
C PRO A 1000 8.95 37.78 18.90
N THR A 1001 7.87 37.24 18.36
CA THR A 1001 7.25 37.69 17.11
C THR A 1001 6.46 38.99 17.35
N PRO A 1002 6.74 40.08 16.61
CA PRO A 1002 5.98 41.31 16.74
C PRO A 1002 4.49 41.14 16.37
N PRO A 1003 3.55 41.85 17.04
CA PRO A 1003 2.14 41.79 16.71
C PRO A 1003 1.87 42.11 15.23
N ASN A 1004 0.95 41.35 14.63
CA ASN A 1004 0.58 41.44 13.20
C ASN A 1004 1.74 41.19 12.22
N THR A 1005 2.75 40.40 12.60
CA THR A 1005 3.82 39.94 11.69
C THR A 1005 3.94 38.41 11.69
N PRO A 1006 4.34 37.77 10.57
CA PRO A 1006 4.58 36.32 10.52
C PRO A 1006 5.69 35.85 11.47
N LEU A 1007 5.62 34.59 11.93
CA LEU A 1007 6.66 34.01 12.77
C LEU A 1007 8.00 33.91 12.02
N THR A 1008 9.12 33.93 12.76
CA THR A 1008 10.41 33.50 12.18
C THR A 1008 10.56 31.98 12.28
N TYR A 1009 11.27 31.36 11.32
CA TYR A 1009 11.60 29.93 11.37
C TYR A 1009 12.21 29.51 12.72
N GLN A 1010 13.08 30.35 13.29
CA GLN A 1010 13.76 30.07 14.56
C GLN A 1010 12.79 30.14 15.75
N ARG A 1011 11.87 31.11 15.76
CA ARG A 1011 10.86 31.26 16.83
C ARG A 1011 9.78 30.18 16.74
N ALA A 1012 9.27 29.89 15.55
CA ALA A 1012 8.31 28.81 15.31
C ALA A 1012 8.86 27.44 15.75
N TYR A 1013 10.07 27.08 15.30
CA TYR A 1013 10.71 25.83 15.71
C TYR A 1013 11.14 25.82 17.19
N HIS A 1014 11.38 26.97 17.82
CA HIS A 1014 11.60 27.03 19.26
C HIS A 1014 10.34 26.62 20.04
N ILE A 1015 9.19 27.20 19.69
CA ILE A 1015 7.88 26.90 20.30
C ILE A 1015 7.55 25.42 20.08
N ILE A 1016 7.62 24.92 18.84
CA ILE A 1016 7.36 23.51 18.55
C ILE A 1016 8.31 22.60 19.35
N LYS A 1017 9.61 22.93 19.43
CA LYS A 1017 10.58 22.14 20.21
C LYS A 1017 10.27 22.15 21.71
N SER A 1018 9.99 23.30 22.31
CA SER A 1018 9.73 23.39 23.75
C SER A 1018 8.44 22.65 24.09
N THR A 1019 7.35 22.88 23.35
CA THR A 1019 6.07 22.19 23.55
C THR A 1019 6.21 20.67 23.38
N LEU A 1020 6.80 20.19 22.28
CA LEU A 1020 7.03 18.75 22.09
C LEU A 1020 7.90 18.14 23.21
N ASN A 1021 8.90 18.87 23.70
CA ASN A 1021 9.74 18.39 24.80
C ASN A 1021 9.00 18.32 26.15
N THR A 1022 7.93 19.11 26.36
CA THR A 1022 7.06 18.93 27.54
C THR A 1022 6.17 17.69 27.45
N LEU A 1023 5.78 17.29 26.23
CA LEU A 1023 4.88 16.16 25.98
C LEU A 1023 5.63 14.82 25.86
N SER A 1024 6.85 14.87 25.31
CA SER A 1024 7.73 13.73 25.09
C SER A 1024 9.20 14.19 24.92
N PRO A 1025 9.98 14.26 26.01
CA PRO A 1025 11.41 14.58 25.96
C PRO A 1025 12.19 13.73 24.94
N PHE A 1026 13.10 14.35 24.17
CA PHE A 1026 13.81 13.69 23.08
C PHE A 1026 14.74 12.56 23.55
N GLU A 1027 15.16 12.60 24.82
CA GLU A 1027 15.91 11.54 25.50
C GLU A 1027 15.14 10.21 25.53
N GLN A 1028 13.80 10.24 25.52
CA GLN A 1028 12.97 9.04 25.51
C GLN A 1028 12.90 8.34 24.14
N GLY A 1029 13.24 9.05 23.05
CA GLY A 1029 13.16 8.49 21.69
C GLY A 1029 11.75 8.11 21.25
N ASN A 1030 10.72 8.83 21.72
CA ASN A 1030 9.31 8.55 21.41
C ASN A 1030 8.76 9.35 20.20
N ILE A 1031 9.60 10.16 19.55
CA ILE A 1031 9.26 10.91 18.34
C ILE A 1031 10.14 10.45 17.17
N ILE A 1032 9.53 10.26 15.98
CA ILE A 1032 10.23 10.14 14.71
C ILE A 1032 10.04 11.44 13.92
N TYR A 1033 11.12 12.05 13.47
CA TYR A 1033 11.10 13.29 12.70
C TYR A 1033 11.29 13.03 11.19
N VAL A 1034 10.32 13.45 10.40
CA VAL A 1034 10.43 13.59 8.93
C VAL A 1034 10.70 15.06 8.62
N SER A 1035 11.54 15.38 7.62
CA SER A 1035 11.70 16.77 7.19
C SER A 1035 12.28 16.93 5.78
N GLU A 1036 11.65 17.79 4.98
CA GLU A 1036 12.15 18.22 3.67
C GLU A 1036 11.90 19.73 3.42
N GLY A 1037 12.11 20.19 2.18
CA GLY A 1037 12.26 21.62 1.86
C GLY A 1037 13.70 22.13 2.04
N ALA A 1038 13.92 23.42 1.82
CA ALA A 1038 15.24 24.06 1.94
C ALA A 1038 15.47 24.60 3.37
N ASN A 1039 15.04 25.83 3.66
CA ASN A 1039 15.15 26.47 4.97
C ASN A 1039 14.55 25.58 6.08
N THR A 1040 13.38 25.00 5.81
CA THR A 1040 12.66 24.06 6.68
C THR A 1040 13.56 22.93 7.16
N MET A 1041 14.14 22.15 6.23
CA MET A 1041 14.99 21.00 6.54
C MET A 1041 16.34 21.39 7.18
N ASP A 1042 16.96 22.46 6.69
CA ASP A 1042 18.29 22.88 7.14
C ASP A 1042 18.27 23.46 8.55
N ILE A 1043 17.20 24.18 8.93
CA ILE A 1043 17.00 24.73 10.27
C ILE A 1043 16.41 23.67 11.21
N SER A 1044 15.51 22.78 10.76
CA SER A 1044 15.01 21.68 11.62
C SER A 1044 16.15 20.76 12.08
N ARG A 1045 17.11 20.48 11.20
CA ARG A 1045 18.27 19.64 11.48
C ARG A 1045 19.19 20.14 12.60
N SER A 1046 19.27 21.46 12.79
CA SER A 1046 20.09 22.08 13.85
C SER A 1046 19.31 22.34 15.14
N ILE A 1047 18.00 22.59 15.07
CA ILE A 1047 17.18 22.87 16.26
C ILE A 1047 16.76 21.58 16.99
N PHE A 1048 16.35 20.53 16.27
CA PHE A 1048 15.82 19.30 16.88
C PHE A 1048 16.94 18.25 17.14
N PRO A 1049 17.26 17.92 18.41
CA PRO A 1049 18.24 16.88 18.76
C PRO A 1049 17.63 15.48 18.69
N LEU A 1050 18.47 14.46 18.50
CA LEU A 1050 18.11 13.04 18.59
C LEU A 1050 19.04 12.31 19.55
N ASN A 1051 18.47 11.57 20.50
CA ASN A 1051 19.26 10.69 21.37
C ASN A 1051 19.24 9.21 20.93
N HIS A 1052 18.52 8.88 19.86
CA HIS A 1052 18.38 7.52 19.35
C HIS A 1052 18.55 7.48 17.82
N PRO A 1053 19.14 6.41 17.26
CA PRO A 1053 19.42 6.30 15.83
C PRO A 1053 18.15 6.07 15.00
N ARG A 1054 18.22 6.40 13.70
CA ARG A 1054 17.15 6.16 12.70
C ARG A 1054 15.82 6.87 13.01
N GLN A 1055 15.85 7.91 13.85
CA GLN A 1055 14.71 8.75 14.22
C GLN A 1055 14.58 10.05 13.42
N ARG A 1056 15.51 10.33 12.50
CA ARG A 1056 15.35 11.39 11.49
C ARG A 1056 15.42 10.80 10.09
N LEU A 1057 14.41 11.12 9.30
CA LEU A 1057 14.27 10.82 7.88
C LEU A 1057 14.22 12.16 7.13
N ASP A 1058 15.09 12.37 6.14
CA ASP A 1058 15.10 13.59 5.34
C ASP A 1058 15.48 13.33 3.88
N ALA A 1059 15.49 14.39 3.06
CA ALA A 1059 15.77 14.38 1.63
C ALA A 1059 17.12 13.71 1.22
N GLY A 1060 17.98 13.40 2.20
CA GLY A 1060 19.01 12.38 2.06
C GLY A 1060 20.14 12.74 1.10
N THR A 1061 20.65 11.75 0.35
CA THR A 1061 21.79 11.95 -0.55
C THR A 1061 21.45 12.84 -1.74
N TYR A 1062 20.21 12.77 -2.24
CA TYR A 1062 19.81 13.29 -3.54
C TYR A 1062 19.02 14.61 -3.43
N ALA A 1063 18.83 15.11 -2.21
CA ALA A 1063 18.04 16.30 -1.89
C ALA A 1063 16.61 16.24 -2.49
N THR A 1064 16.03 15.04 -2.49
CA THR A 1064 14.71 14.75 -3.07
C THR A 1064 13.61 15.40 -2.25
N MET A 1065 12.76 16.19 -2.92
CA MET A 1065 11.49 16.70 -2.37
C MET A 1065 10.35 15.74 -2.73
N GLY A 1066 9.29 15.68 -1.92
CA GLY A 1066 8.18 14.73 -2.04
C GLY A 1066 8.40 13.42 -1.28
N VAL A 1067 9.45 13.30 -0.47
CA VAL A 1067 9.65 12.11 0.36
C VAL A 1067 8.78 12.13 1.63
N GLY A 1068 8.28 13.29 2.05
CA GLY A 1068 7.63 13.55 3.33
C GLY A 1068 6.54 12.54 3.68
N MET A 1069 5.41 12.57 2.96
CA MET A 1069 4.27 11.71 3.33
C MET A 1069 4.58 10.21 3.21
N GLY A 1070 5.36 9.80 2.19
CA GLY A 1070 5.80 8.41 2.05
C GLY A 1070 6.69 7.95 3.22
N TYR A 1071 7.55 8.82 3.72
CA TYR A 1071 8.39 8.55 4.88
C TYR A 1071 7.59 8.51 6.19
N ILE A 1072 6.51 9.30 6.32
CA ILE A 1072 5.57 9.21 7.46
C ILE A 1072 4.90 7.83 7.47
N VAL A 1073 4.32 7.38 6.34
CA VAL A 1073 3.68 6.07 6.25
C VAL A 1073 4.67 4.96 6.62
N ALA A 1074 5.86 4.97 6.01
CA ALA A 1074 6.90 3.99 6.32
C ALA A 1074 7.36 4.00 7.79
N ALA A 1075 7.39 5.16 8.45
CA ALA A 1075 7.73 5.26 9.87
C ALA A 1075 6.64 4.66 10.78
N HIS A 1076 5.37 4.80 10.41
CA HIS A 1076 4.26 4.14 11.12
C HIS A 1076 4.37 2.63 10.98
N GLU A 1077 4.57 2.13 9.76
CA GLU A 1077 4.72 0.70 9.50
C GLU A 1077 5.96 0.08 10.18
N ALA A 1078 7.06 0.84 10.31
CA ALA A 1078 8.30 0.35 10.90
C ALA A 1078 8.34 0.36 12.44
N TYR A 1079 7.58 1.24 13.09
CA TYR A 1079 7.65 1.44 14.56
C TYR A 1079 6.33 1.21 15.31
N ASN A 1080 5.17 1.26 14.64
CA ASN A 1080 3.86 1.28 15.29
C ASN A 1080 2.92 0.14 14.83
N ALA A 1081 2.90 -0.19 13.53
CA ALA A 1081 1.94 -1.18 12.99
C ALA A 1081 2.25 -2.63 13.36
N ILE A 1082 3.52 -2.95 13.66
CA ILE A 1082 3.96 -4.26 14.12
C ILE A 1082 4.31 -4.15 15.61
N PRO A 1083 3.58 -4.82 16.53
CA PRO A 1083 3.86 -4.77 17.97
C PRO A 1083 5.27 -5.29 18.29
N SER A 1084 6.20 -4.39 18.64
CA SER A 1084 7.50 -4.79 19.13
C SER A 1084 7.41 -5.17 20.62
N PRO A 1085 7.83 -6.38 21.04
CA PRO A 1085 7.86 -6.75 22.45
C PRO A 1085 8.86 -5.92 23.29
N SER A 1086 9.61 -5.00 22.68
CA SER A 1086 10.55 -4.10 23.35
C SER A 1086 10.09 -2.64 23.48
N SER A 1087 8.87 -2.28 23.05
CA SER A 1087 8.40 -0.88 23.06
C SER A 1087 6.98 -0.78 23.65
N THR A 1088 6.89 -0.32 24.89
CA THR A 1088 5.61 -0.17 25.63
C THR A 1088 4.78 1.06 25.23
N LYS A 1089 5.33 1.95 24.39
CA LYS A 1089 4.63 3.14 23.88
C LYS A 1089 4.81 3.26 22.37
N GLN A 1090 3.73 3.66 21.68
CA GLN A 1090 3.72 4.02 20.27
C GLN A 1090 4.56 5.29 20.03
N LYS A 1091 5.23 5.40 18.88
CA LYS A 1091 6.02 6.59 18.53
C LYS A 1091 5.18 7.58 17.75
N LYS A 1092 5.13 8.85 18.19
CA LYS A 1092 4.51 9.93 17.40
C LYS A 1092 5.42 10.25 16.22
N ILE A 1093 4.83 10.50 15.06
CA ILE A 1093 5.55 10.93 13.87
C ILE A 1093 5.29 12.41 13.67
N VAL A 1094 6.37 13.20 13.64
CA VAL A 1094 6.34 14.65 13.47
C VAL A 1094 7.05 14.99 12.16
N ALA A 1095 6.39 15.76 11.30
CA ALA A 1095 6.92 16.12 9.99
C ALA A 1095 7.13 17.64 9.87
N PHE A 1096 8.25 18.05 9.26
CA PHE A 1096 8.61 19.45 9.03
C PHE A 1096 8.79 19.69 7.53
N GLU A 1097 7.72 20.15 6.91
CA GLU A 1097 7.54 20.26 5.47
C GLU A 1097 7.59 21.73 5.04
N GLY A 1098 8.38 22.07 4.02
CA GLY A 1098 8.23 23.39 3.37
C GLY A 1098 6.99 23.37 2.47
N ASP A 1099 6.25 24.49 2.37
CA ASP A 1099 5.08 24.62 1.48
C ASP A 1099 5.27 24.01 0.07
N SER A 1100 6.39 24.31 -0.58
CA SER A 1100 6.77 23.75 -1.88
C SER A 1100 7.06 22.24 -1.82
N ALA A 1101 7.70 21.75 -0.76
CA ALA A 1101 8.08 20.34 -0.63
C ALA A 1101 6.87 19.45 -0.33
N PHE A 1102 6.00 19.92 0.57
CA PHE A 1102 4.70 19.32 0.86
C PHE A 1102 3.88 19.10 -0.43
N GLY A 1103 3.87 20.10 -1.32
CA GLY A 1103 3.17 20.05 -2.61
C GLY A 1103 3.54 18.86 -3.52
N PHE A 1104 4.72 18.25 -3.37
CA PHE A 1104 5.10 17.05 -4.14
C PHE A 1104 4.43 15.76 -3.62
N SER A 1105 3.94 15.70 -2.38
CA SER A 1105 3.35 14.49 -1.79
C SER A 1105 2.03 14.68 -1.03
N ALA A 1106 1.49 15.90 -0.99
CA ALA A 1106 0.31 16.29 -0.19
C ALA A 1106 -0.97 15.45 -0.43
N MET A 1107 -1.14 14.83 -1.60
CA MET A 1107 -2.29 13.94 -1.85
C MET A 1107 -2.28 12.67 -0.99
N GLU A 1108 -1.13 12.27 -0.46
CA GLU A 1108 -1.00 11.14 0.46
C GLU A 1108 -1.48 11.45 1.89
N ILE A 1109 -1.96 12.68 2.17
CA ILE A 1109 -2.78 12.98 3.36
C ILE A 1109 -4.01 12.07 3.39
N GLU A 1110 -4.59 11.73 2.24
CA GLU A 1110 -5.68 10.75 2.16
C GLU A 1110 -5.20 9.34 2.51
N THR A 1111 -4.02 8.91 2.06
CA THR A 1111 -3.41 7.63 2.47
C THR A 1111 -3.17 7.57 3.99
N LEU A 1112 -2.71 8.68 4.60
CA LEU A 1112 -2.57 8.78 6.05
C LEU A 1112 -3.92 8.70 6.77
N ALA A 1113 -4.98 9.32 6.25
CA ALA A 1113 -6.32 9.24 6.82
C ALA A 1113 -6.93 7.83 6.69
N ARG A 1114 -6.89 7.23 5.49
CA ARG A 1114 -7.43 5.89 5.18
C ARG A 1114 -6.78 4.79 6.02
N TYR A 1115 -5.49 4.89 6.31
CA TYR A 1115 -4.79 3.98 7.24
C TYR A 1115 -4.78 4.43 8.70
N ARG A 1116 -5.49 5.51 9.04
CA ARG A 1116 -5.61 6.09 10.41
C ARG A 1116 -4.24 6.35 11.08
N ILE A 1117 -3.32 6.96 10.34
CA ILE A 1117 -1.95 7.22 10.78
C ILE A 1117 -1.89 8.59 11.53
N PRO A 1118 -1.62 8.61 12.84
CA PRO A 1118 -1.72 9.81 13.70
C PRO A 1118 -0.49 10.74 13.58
N ALA A 1119 -0.16 11.15 12.36
CA ALA A 1119 0.98 12.03 12.09
C ALA A 1119 0.68 13.50 12.40
N LEU A 1120 1.66 14.21 12.95
CA LEU A 1120 1.62 15.65 13.19
C LEU A 1120 2.54 16.37 12.18
N ILE A 1121 1.93 17.05 11.22
CA ILE A 1121 2.62 17.60 10.05
C ILE A 1121 2.62 19.12 10.14
N TYR A 1122 3.79 19.74 10.21
CA TYR A 1122 3.94 21.19 10.12
C TYR A 1122 4.28 21.57 8.67
N VAL A 1123 3.35 22.26 8.00
CA VAL A 1123 3.63 22.93 6.73
C VAL A 1123 4.13 24.33 7.07
N VAL A 1124 5.43 24.54 6.91
CA VAL A 1124 6.10 25.82 7.12
C VAL A 1124 5.90 26.65 5.86
N ASN A 1125 4.98 27.60 5.95
CA ASN A 1125 4.40 28.33 4.82
C ASN A 1125 4.99 29.74 4.75
N ASN A 1126 5.89 29.94 3.79
CA ASN A 1126 6.49 31.23 3.47
C ASN A 1126 6.04 31.73 2.08
N SER A 1127 5.04 31.07 1.49
CA SER A 1127 4.45 31.34 0.17
C SER A 1127 5.45 31.31 -0.99
N GLY A 1128 6.50 30.47 -0.93
CA GLY A 1128 7.45 30.36 -2.04
C GLY A 1128 8.68 29.48 -1.85
N ILE A 1129 9.24 29.00 -2.96
CA ILE A 1129 10.47 28.20 -2.99
C ILE A 1129 11.64 29.06 -2.51
N TYR A 1130 12.22 28.70 -1.37
CA TYR A 1130 13.15 29.51 -0.55
C TYR A 1130 12.52 30.79 0.04
N HIS A 1131 11.90 31.62 -0.80
CA HIS A 1131 11.34 32.92 -0.44
C HIS A 1131 10.01 33.16 -1.16
N GLY A 1132 9.07 33.82 -0.48
CA GLY A 1132 7.86 34.38 -1.09
C GLY A 1132 8.10 35.81 -1.61
N ASP A 1133 7.29 36.26 -2.56
CA ASP A 1133 7.46 37.55 -3.25
C ASP A 1133 6.86 38.76 -2.49
N SER A 1134 5.92 38.55 -1.57
CA SER A 1134 5.18 39.62 -0.87
C SER A 1134 5.08 39.40 0.64
N VAL A 1135 4.75 40.48 1.38
CA VAL A 1135 4.39 40.45 2.81
C VAL A 1135 2.89 40.69 3.07
N SER A 1136 2.09 40.78 1.99
CA SER A 1136 0.64 40.98 2.04
C SER A 1136 -0.05 40.26 0.88
N GLU A 1137 -1.35 39.99 1.02
CA GLU A 1137 -2.16 39.46 -0.08
C GLU A 1137 -2.33 40.51 -1.19
N ASP A 1138 -2.58 41.78 -0.87
CA ASP A 1138 -2.80 42.84 -1.87
C ASP A 1138 -1.60 43.00 -2.81
N ASP A 1139 -0.38 43.04 -2.27
CA ASP A 1139 0.86 43.07 -3.07
C ASP A 1139 0.96 41.81 -3.95
N TRP A 1140 0.61 40.63 -3.41
CA TRP A 1140 0.61 39.38 -4.17
C TRP A 1140 -0.43 39.39 -5.29
N ARG A 1141 -1.61 39.96 -5.06
CA ARG A 1141 -2.68 40.11 -6.07
C ARG A 1141 -2.28 41.06 -7.18
N VAL A 1142 -1.52 42.11 -6.89
CA VAL A 1142 -0.93 42.99 -7.92
C VAL A 1142 0.06 42.20 -8.79
N LEU A 1143 0.95 41.41 -8.19
CA LEU A 1143 1.86 40.53 -8.93
C LEU A 1143 1.11 39.45 -9.74
N GLN A 1144 0.05 38.84 -9.18
CA GLN A 1144 -0.82 37.89 -9.88
C GLN A 1144 -1.47 38.55 -11.11
N GLY A 1145 -2.07 39.73 -10.95
CA GLY A 1145 -2.70 40.48 -12.03
C GLY A 1145 -1.73 40.87 -13.15
N GLN A 1146 -0.52 41.32 -12.79
CA GLN A 1146 0.56 41.59 -13.76
C GLN A 1146 0.97 40.33 -14.53
N THR A 1147 1.06 39.18 -13.85
CA THR A 1147 1.40 37.89 -14.47
C THR A 1147 0.34 37.45 -15.47
N VAL A 1148 -0.94 37.49 -15.07
CA VAL A 1148 -2.07 37.14 -15.95
C VAL A 1148 -2.19 38.12 -17.12
N GLY A 1149 -1.86 39.40 -16.92
CA GLY A 1149 -1.77 40.42 -17.95
C GLY A 1149 -0.52 40.35 -18.85
N ASN A 1150 0.43 39.45 -18.59
CA ASN A 1150 1.75 39.36 -19.23
C ASN A 1150 2.63 40.63 -19.09
N ASP A 1151 2.35 41.53 -18.14
CA ASP A 1151 3.25 42.63 -17.77
C ASP A 1151 4.30 42.14 -16.76
N THR A 1152 5.21 41.28 -17.22
CA THR A 1152 6.25 40.64 -16.40
C THR A 1152 7.64 41.27 -16.59
N LYS A 1153 7.72 42.39 -17.32
CA LYS A 1153 8.98 43.05 -17.66
C LYS A 1153 9.44 43.99 -16.54
N SER A 1154 10.51 43.60 -15.84
CA SER A 1154 11.24 44.50 -14.93
C SER A 1154 11.75 45.71 -15.70
N GLU A 1155 11.57 46.91 -15.15
CA GLU A 1155 12.09 48.14 -15.76
C GLU A 1155 13.61 48.20 -15.60
N SER A 1156 14.32 47.92 -16.69
CA SER A 1156 15.77 47.81 -16.76
C SER A 1156 16.45 49.19 -16.65
N GLY A 1157 16.57 49.73 -15.44
CA GLY A 1157 17.29 50.98 -15.20
C GLY A 1157 17.27 51.57 -13.79
N SER A 1158 16.41 51.12 -12.87
CA SER A 1158 16.38 51.65 -11.50
C SER A 1158 17.46 51.05 -10.60
N GLU A 1159 18.10 51.89 -9.79
CA GLU A 1159 19.16 51.46 -8.86
C GLU A 1159 18.61 50.55 -7.76
N LYS A 1160 19.42 49.59 -7.30
CA LYS A 1160 19.07 48.59 -6.25
C LYS A 1160 18.88 49.18 -4.83
N GLY A 1161 18.54 50.46 -4.72
CA GLY A 1161 18.41 51.19 -3.45
C GLY A 1161 16.98 51.44 -2.96
N SER A 1162 15.97 51.46 -3.84
CA SER A 1162 14.60 51.80 -3.45
C SER A 1162 13.52 51.34 -4.42
N GLY A 1163 12.63 50.45 -3.97
CA GLY A 1163 11.25 50.31 -4.50
C GLY A 1163 11.06 49.85 -5.96
N GLY A 1164 12.12 49.56 -6.72
CA GLY A 1164 12.03 49.07 -8.10
C GLY A 1164 11.51 47.62 -8.17
N GLY A 1165 10.20 47.44 -8.02
CA GLY A 1165 9.56 46.13 -7.98
C GLY A 1165 9.73 45.33 -9.27
N THR A 1166 9.92 44.02 -9.13
CA THR A 1166 9.70 43.08 -10.24
C THR A 1166 8.23 43.09 -10.62
N LYS A 1167 7.92 43.22 -11.90
CA LYS A 1167 6.54 43.06 -12.38
C LYS A 1167 6.24 41.57 -12.54
N GLY A 1168 5.09 41.14 -12.04
CA GLY A 1168 4.65 39.75 -12.04
C GLY A 1168 5.34 38.86 -11.00
N LEU A 1169 4.67 37.74 -10.70
CA LEU A 1169 5.13 36.66 -9.83
C LEU A 1169 6.42 36.04 -10.37
N ARG A 1170 7.35 35.69 -9.48
CA ARG A 1170 8.58 34.97 -9.83
C ARG A 1170 8.31 33.47 -9.96
N SER A 1171 9.22 32.74 -10.60
CA SER A 1171 9.19 31.27 -10.70
C SER A 1171 9.35 30.54 -9.36
N THR A 1172 9.62 31.26 -8.27
CA THR A 1172 9.63 30.77 -6.89
C THR A 1172 8.30 30.98 -6.15
N SER A 1173 7.35 31.74 -6.69
CA SER A 1173 6.09 32.05 -6.00
C SER A 1173 5.22 30.82 -5.80
N LEU A 1174 4.59 30.73 -4.62
CA LEU A 1174 3.37 29.94 -4.43
C LEU A 1174 2.19 30.88 -4.20
N LEU A 1175 0.98 30.32 -4.10
CA LEU A 1175 -0.21 31.09 -3.72
C LEU A 1175 -0.08 31.58 -2.27
N TYR A 1176 -0.29 32.87 -2.07
CA TYR A 1176 -0.17 33.56 -0.78
C TYR A 1176 -0.96 32.85 0.33
N GLU A 1177 -0.25 32.47 1.41
CA GLU A 1177 -0.78 31.85 2.62
C GLU A 1177 -1.74 30.66 2.36
N THR A 1178 -1.42 29.85 1.35
CA THR A 1178 -2.22 28.70 0.91
C THR A 1178 -2.70 27.84 2.08
N ARG A 1179 -4.00 27.48 2.08
CA ARG A 1179 -4.71 26.81 3.18
C ARG A 1179 -4.49 25.29 3.22
N TYR A 1180 -3.23 24.88 3.30
CA TYR A 1180 -2.80 23.47 3.26
C TYR A 1180 -3.45 22.57 4.33
N GLU A 1181 -3.82 23.13 5.49
CA GLU A 1181 -4.46 22.39 6.58
C GLU A 1181 -5.86 21.87 6.21
N MET A 1182 -6.52 22.49 5.22
CA MET A 1182 -7.83 22.04 4.74
C MET A 1182 -7.76 20.66 4.09
N LEU A 1183 -6.59 20.22 3.60
CA LEU A 1183 -6.40 18.86 3.05
C LEU A 1183 -6.57 17.78 4.13
N ALA A 1184 -6.16 18.04 5.38
CA ALA A 1184 -6.42 17.12 6.49
C ALA A 1184 -7.93 17.08 6.80
N THR A 1185 -8.56 18.25 6.96
CA THR A 1185 -10.00 18.35 7.24
C THR A 1185 -10.86 17.67 6.16
N MET A 1186 -10.50 17.83 4.88
CA MET A 1186 -11.15 17.19 3.74
C MET A 1186 -11.11 15.64 3.82
N CYS A 1187 -10.08 15.09 4.45
CA CYS A 1187 -9.90 13.64 4.64
C CYS A 1187 -10.32 13.15 6.05
N GLY A 1188 -11.03 13.96 6.83
CA GLY A 1188 -11.43 13.61 8.21
C GLY A 1188 -10.31 13.70 9.26
N GLY A 1189 -9.16 14.27 8.90
CA GLY A 1189 -8.09 14.67 9.82
C GLY A 1189 -8.35 16.03 10.49
N LYS A 1190 -7.39 16.50 11.29
CA LYS A 1190 -7.44 17.85 11.91
C LYS A 1190 -6.58 18.85 11.12
N GLY A 1191 -7.13 20.04 10.86
CA GLY A 1191 -6.42 21.15 10.25
C GLY A 1191 -6.31 22.35 11.20
N PHE A 1192 -5.09 22.87 11.39
CA PHE A 1192 -4.82 24.11 12.13
C PHE A 1192 -4.15 25.14 11.21
N PHE A 1193 -4.69 26.36 11.16
CA PHE A 1193 -4.08 27.51 10.49
C PHE A 1193 -3.52 28.45 11.56
N VAL A 1194 -2.23 28.79 11.48
CA VAL A 1194 -1.47 29.38 12.60
C VAL A 1194 -0.69 30.62 12.14
N ARG A 1195 -0.93 31.74 12.84
CA ARG A 1195 -0.20 33.01 12.70
C ARG A 1195 0.48 33.46 13.99
N THR A 1196 -0.01 33.08 15.17
CA THR A 1196 0.56 33.52 16.46
C THR A 1196 1.37 32.43 17.18
N GLU A 1197 2.07 32.81 18.25
CA GLU A 1197 2.88 31.89 19.04
C GLU A 1197 2.03 30.97 19.91
N GLU A 1198 0.92 31.50 20.44
CA GLU A 1198 -0.07 30.81 21.27
C GLU A 1198 -0.88 29.80 20.44
N GLU A 1199 -1.25 30.19 19.20
CA GLU A 1199 -1.85 29.28 18.23
C GLU A 1199 -0.91 28.11 17.90
N LEU A 1200 0.40 28.36 17.77
CA LEU A 1200 1.39 27.34 17.44
C LEU A 1200 1.65 26.36 18.60
N GLU A 1201 1.75 26.84 19.84
CA GLU A 1201 1.84 25.97 21.00
C GLU A 1201 0.57 25.12 21.13
N ARG A 1202 -0.60 25.73 21.04
CA ARG A 1202 -1.89 25.03 21.18
C ARG A 1202 -2.09 23.96 20.11
N ALA A 1203 -1.87 24.30 18.83
CA ALA A 1203 -1.94 23.33 17.74
C ALA A 1203 -0.89 22.20 17.88
N THR A 1204 0.26 22.48 18.49
CA THR A 1204 1.28 21.46 18.81
C THR A 1204 0.81 20.50 19.90
N ARG A 1205 0.14 20.98 20.96
CA ARG A 1205 -0.44 20.12 22.02
C ARG A 1205 -1.58 19.27 21.47
N GLU A 1206 -2.62 19.91 20.93
CA GLU A 1206 -3.80 19.24 20.37
C GLU A 1206 -3.44 18.25 19.24
N GLY A 1207 -2.45 18.58 18.41
CA GLY A 1207 -1.98 17.74 17.31
C GLY A 1207 -1.07 16.59 17.75
N PHE A 1208 -0.36 16.73 18.87
CA PHE A 1208 0.43 15.63 19.43
C PHE A 1208 -0.46 14.54 20.02
N GLU A 1209 -1.53 14.94 20.69
CA GLU A 1209 -2.54 14.04 21.30
C GLU A 1209 -3.54 13.48 20.27
N SER A 1210 -3.66 14.11 19.09
CA SER A 1210 -4.56 13.68 18.01
C SER A 1210 -4.26 12.27 17.48
N GLU A 1211 -5.29 11.42 17.43
CA GLU A 1211 -5.25 10.05 16.86
C GLU A 1211 -5.48 9.99 15.34
N CYS A 1212 -5.73 11.13 14.68
CA CYS A 1212 -5.84 11.23 13.23
C CYS A 1212 -4.72 12.09 12.62
N VAL A 1213 -4.54 11.99 11.30
CA VAL A 1213 -3.60 12.84 10.56
C VAL A 1213 -3.92 14.31 10.82
N THR A 1214 -2.91 15.07 11.24
CA THR A 1214 -3.06 16.45 11.69
C THR A 1214 -2.08 17.35 10.96
N VAL A 1215 -2.58 18.37 10.26
CA VAL A 1215 -1.77 19.36 9.56
C VAL A 1215 -1.86 20.71 10.27
N VAL A 1216 -0.71 21.26 10.62
CA VAL A 1216 -0.52 22.60 11.18
C VAL A 1216 0.17 23.46 10.12
N ASN A 1217 -0.59 24.36 9.51
CA ASN A 1217 -0.11 25.29 8.50
C ASN A 1217 0.39 26.57 9.21
N VAL A 1218 1.71 26.73 9.27
CA VAL A 1218 2.39 27.77 10.07
C VAL A 1218 2.88 28.88 9.15
N ILE A 1219 2.27 30.06 9.25
CA ILE A 1219 2.68 31.23 8.47
C ILE A 1219 3.98 31.81 9.02
N VAL A 1220 5.04 31.82 8.20
CA VAL A 1220 6.36 32.36 8.56
C VAL A 1220 6.83 33.44 7.59
N GLU A 1221 7.87 34.18 7.96
CA GLU A 1221 8.38 35.29 7.14
C GLU A 1221 8.75 34.86 5.69
N PRO A 1222 8.29 35.59 4.66
CA PRO A 1222 8.56 35.25 3.25
C PRO A 1222 10.04 35.40 2.88
N GLY A 1223 10.83 36.13 3.67
CA GLY A 1223 12.28 36.22 3.50
C GLY A 1223 12.78 37.06 2.31
N ILE A 1224 11.93 37.92 1.76
CA ILE A 1224 12.21 38.83 0.63
C ILE A 1224 13.60 39.48 0.74
N GLY A 1225 14.32 39.54 -0.39
CA GLY A 1225 15.59 40.27 -0.52
C GLY A 1225 16.84 39.52 -0.03
N LYS A 1226 16.70 38.29 0.49
CA LYS A 1226 17.83 37.40 0.78
C LYS A 1226 18.40 36.80 -0.52
N GLU A 1227 19.73 36.69 -0.63
CA GLU A 1227 20.37 36.02 -1.78
C GLU A 1227 20.15 34.49 -1.72
N ILE A 1228 19.52 33.92 -2.75
CA ILE A 1228 19.50 32.46 -2.96
C ILE A 1228 20.91 32.02 -3.36
N GLY A 1229 21.65 31.39 -2.44
CA GLY A 1229 23.06 31.05 -2.62
C GLY A 1229 23.36 29.56 -2.41
N PHE A 1230 23.80 28.87 -3.48
CA PHE A 1230 24.18 27.46 -3.43
C PHE A 1230 25.47 27.24 -2.60
N ALA A 1231 25.34 26.83 -1.33
CA ALA A 1231 26.46 26.75 -0.38
C ALA A 1231 27.55 25.70 -0.73
N TRP A 1232 27.30 24.84 -1.72
CA TRP A 1232 28.25 23.90 -2.30
C TRP A 1232 28.98 24.43 -3.54
N GLN A 1233 28.41 25.39 -4.26
CA GLN A 1233 29.14 26.10 -5.31
C GLN A 1233 30.18 26.99 -4.63
N GLY A 1234 31.45 26.83 -5.01
CA GLY A 1234 32.48 27.76 -4.55
C GLY A 1234 32.16 29.15 -5.07
N LYS A 1235 31.94 30.13 -4.17
CA LYS A 1235 31.94 31.55 -4.58
C LYS A 1235 33.34 31.84 -5.12
N GLY A 1236 33.50 31.76 -6.45
CA GLY A 1236 34.71 32.14 -7.15
C GLY A 1236 35.08 33.54 -6.74
N LYS A 1237 36.33 33.76 -6.32
CA LYS A 1237 36.82 35.11 -6.10
C LYS A 1237 36.80 35.81 -7.45
N GLY A 1238 35.97 36.84 -7.61
CA GLY A 1238 36.08 37.76 -8.74
C GLY A 1238 37.48 38.38 -8.67
N ASP A 1239 38.34 38.02 -9.61
CA ASP A 1239 39.78 38.27 -9.50
C ASP A 1239 40.08 39.72 -9.91
N SER A 1240 39.92 40.64 -8.95
CA SER A 1240 40.04 42.08 -9.16
C SER A 1240 41.50 42.54 -9.25
N SER A 1241 42.31 41.86 -10.07
CA SER A 1241 43.69 42.22 -10.35
C SER A 1241 44.13 41.87 -11.78
N THR A 1242 44.22 42.93 -12.59
CA THR A 1242 45.21 43.14 -13.66
C THR A 1242 45.29 42.14 -14.83
N GLY A 1243 44.84 42.62 -15.99
CA GLY A 1243 45.76 42.85 -17.10
C GLY A 1243 45.77 41.82 -18.23
N GLU A 1244 45.60 42.32 -19.46
CA GLU A 1244 45.76 41.52 -20.67
C GLU A 1244 47.19 40.96 -20.78
N ARG A 1245 47.31 39.64 -20.90
CA ARG A 1245 48.39 39.02 -21.68
C ARG A 1245 47.94 37.71 -22.29
N GLU A 1246 47.99 37.72 -23.61
CA GLU A 1246 47.68 36.62 -24.52
C GLU A 1246 48.72 35.47 -24.42
N VAL A 1247 48.43 34.36 -25.13
CA VAL A 1247 49.31 33.25 -25.54
C VAL A 1247 49.28 31.97 -24.68
N LYS A 1248 48.47 31.02 -25.19
CA LYS A 1248 48.61 29.54 -25.16
C LYS A 1248 48.57 28.82 -23.79
N LEU A 1249 47.92 27.65 -23.69
CA LEU A 1249 47.40 26.74 -24.72
C LEU A 1249 45.94 26.38 -24.43
#